data_AF-A0A0M3V675-F1
#
_entry.id   AF-A0A0M3V675-F1
#
_cell.length_a   1.000
_cell.length_b   1.000
_cell.length_c   1.000
_cell.angle_alpha   90.00
_cell.angle_beta   90.00
_cell.angle_gamma   90.00
#
_symmetry.space_group_name_H-M   'P 1'
#
loop_
_entity.id
_entity.type
_entity.pdbx_description
1 polymer ?
#
loop_
_entity_poly.entity_id
_entity_poly.type
_entity_poly.pdbx_seq_one_letter_code
_entity_poly.pdbx_strand_id
1 'polypeptide(L)'
;MSQKCPTSKTCACSHIARCQSQEAGRIFLWFPISHTLTKVTNWLQQSKLKYELMQERPGLSVDCKPGQAQEIARKLAKFLAPRELQETQVLFVRGAIQPQLQDFSDIVSLQRFIKFNQSDWLVDMLAKEQFTSYFQPIVSIQNTSQIYGYESLLRGLDEQGNVLSIEPILELATEAGLIPQLDRLARLKSITEFSRHQVNGKIFINFAPTALYDPVSCLRSTVEAIDQAGISHERVVFEVVESDNPQDLAHLKAVLQFYRDSGFSVALDDLGSGYSGLNLLHQLRPDFIKLDMELIRDVHQDLYKASITEKILEIAQKLNIYTVAEGIECIEELNWLRERGATFAQGYLIARPHPEPVTITPHFDAIALSLASVDQQPIKQQVKHQSESERIVAAVTQRIRKSLELNEILQTTADEVRQLFAVDRVVIYRFEPDWSGLVAVESLAPGCMSLLGLNVMDTCFLSTRADYYQQGNTRAIENIENEGLSPCHVELLQSLQIRANLVVPILQQERLWGLLIAHQCSRTRQWQQSEINLFNQLAGQAAIAIHQSELYHKLQKANQELQRLAASDGLTQVANRRCFDDTLNSEWQRLAREQAYLSLILCDVDYFKLYNDTHGHLAGDDALRNVAQAISQTIKRPADLVARYGGEEFAIILPNTDAGGAIIVATEIQTHIRALQLPHPNSEVHQFITLSLGVATIIPNHQSSPATLIAAADQGLYQAKAQGRNCIAQINCE
;
A
#
# COMPACT_ATOMS: atom_id res chain seq x y z
N MET A 1 40.23 36.33 16.37
CA MET A 1 38.81 36.75 16.23
C MET A 1 38.01 35.50 15.92
N SER A 2 37.34 34.96 16.94
CA SER A 2 36.54 33.75 16.86
C SER A 2 35.15 34.07 16.30
N GLN A 3 34.94 33.80 15.01
CA GLN A 3 33.59 33.78 14.46
C GLN A 3 32.88 32.51 14.94
N LYS A 4 31.92 32.70 15.85
CA LYS A 4 30.96 31.69 16.28
C LYS A 4 30.12 31.28 15.06
N CYS A 5 30.21 30.02 14.70
CA CYS A 5 29.29 29.38 13.76
C CYS A 5 27.89 29.34 14.39
N PRO A 6 26.81 29.70 13.68
CA PRO A 6 25.46 29.65 14.21
C PRO A 6 25.08 28.19 14.46
N THR A 7 24.56 27.91 15.64
CA THR A 7 24.10 26.58 16.08
C THR A 7 22.92 26.11 15.23
N SER A 8 23.20 25.42 14.12
CA SER A 8 22.20 24.63 13.38
C SER A 8 21.87 23.37 14.19
N LYS A 9 20.60 23.26 14.63
CA LYS A 9 20.08 22.13 15.43
C LYS A 9 19.20 21.18 14.62
N THR A 10 19.66 20.79 13.45
CA THR A 10 19.21 19.57 12.77
C THR A 10 20.47 18.80 12.40
N CYS A 11 20.49 17.50 12.69
CA CYS A 11 21.69 16.66 12.57
C CYS A 11 22.03 16.45 11.08
N ALA A 12 22.70 17.43 10.48
CA ALA A 12 23.37 17.30 9.21
C ALA A 12 24.66 16.49 9.40
N CYS A 13 24.55 15.18 9.17
CA CYS A 13 25.59 14.26 8.68
C CYS A 13 26.97 14.14 9.37
N SER A 14 27.27 14.76 10.52
CA SER A 14 28.65 14.67 11.08
C SER A 14 28.81 14.30 12.56
N HIS A 15 27.81 14.48 13.44
CA HIS A 15 28.02 14.24 14.87
C HIS A 15 26.80 13.64 15.59
N ILE A 16 26.75 12.30 15.61
CA ILE A 16 25.79 11.48 16.38
C ILE A 16 26.02 11.63 17.90
N ALA A 17 27.25 11.92 18.32
CA ALA A 17 27.70 11.96 19.72
C ALA A 17 27.06 13.04 20.64
N ARG A 18 26.15 13.91 20.14
CA ARG A 18 25.50 14.98 20.93
C ARG A 18 24.06 14.69 21.37
N CYS A 19 23.52 13.51 21.04
CA CYS A 19 22.20 13.07 21.49
C CYS A 19 22.32 12.04 22.62
N GLN A 20 22.90 12.43 23.76
CA GLN A 20 22.78 11.62 24.97
C GLN A 20 21.51 12.01 25.74
N SER A 21 20.69 11.02 26.04
CA SER A 21 19.36 11.05 26.64
C SER A 21 19.31 11.43 28.13
N GLN A 22 20.13 12.39 28.57
CA GLN A 22 20.20 12.83 29.98
C GLN A 22 20.01 14.34 30.17
N GLU A 23 19.27 15.01 29.27
CA GLU A 23 18.98 16.44 29.41
C GLU A 23 17.58 16.68 30.02
N ALA A 24 17.46 17.68 30.89
CA ALA A 24 16.17 18.15 31.40
C ALA A 24 15.43 18.93 30.31
N GLY A 25 14.11 18.84 30.24
CA GLY A 25 13.33 19.49 29.19
C GLY A 25 11.83 19.39 29.41
N ARG A 26 11.05 19.80 28.41
CA ARG A 26 9.59 19.70 28.40
C ARG A 26 9.14 18.82 27.25
N ILE A 27 8.33 17.80 27.55
CA ILE A 27 7.71 16.93 26.53
C ILE A 27 6.29 17.42 26.24
N PHE A 28 5.95 17.52 24.96
CA PHE A 28 4.63 17.87 24.46
C PHE A 28 4.06 16.64 23.76
N LEU A 29 2.81 16.29 24.08
CA LEU A 29 2.10 15.14 23.55
C LEU A 29 0.77 15.61 22.95
N TRP A 30 0.51 15.30 21.69
CA TRP A 30 -0.77 15.54 21.02
C TRP A 30 -1.41 14.21 20.66
N PHE A 31 -2.68 14.05 21.02
CA PHE A 31 -3.39 12.79 20.88
C PHE A 31 -4.41 12.87 19.75
N PRO A 32 -4.62 11.77 19.00
CA PRO A 32 -5.56 11.75 17.87
C PRO A 32 -7.03 11.84 18.31
N ILE A 33 -7.36 11.34 19.51
CA ILE A 33 -8.72 11.31 20.06
C ILE A 33 -8.73 11.68 21.54
N SER A 34 -9.79 12.34 21.99
CA SER A 34 -9.97 12.80 23.38
C SER A 34 -9.93 11.65 24.40
N HIS A 35 -10.31 10.43 23.99
CA HIS A 35 -10.26 9.24 24.84
C HIS A 35 -8.83 8.89 25.26
N THR A 36 -7.87 9.00 24.35
CA THR A 36 -6.44 8.76 24.62
C THR A 36 -5.89 9.83 25.57
N LEU A 37 -6.31 11.09 25.41
CA LEU A 37 -5.96 12.16 26.36
C LEU A 37 -6.47 11.82 27.78
N THR A 38 -7.73 11.42 27.94
CA THR A 38 -8.30 11.05 29.25
C THR A 38 -7.56 9.88 29.91
N LYS A 39 -7.23 8.86 29.12
CA LYS A 39 -6.41 7.72 29.54
C LYS A 39 -5.07 8.19 30.12
N VAL A 40 -4.36 9.07 29.39
CA VAL A 40 -3.04 9.56 29.79
C VAL A 40 -3.11 10.50 30.99
N THR A 41 -4.10 11.40 31.06
CA THR A 41 -4.27 12.31 32.20
C THR A 41 -4.57 11.57 33.49
N ASN A 42 -5.39 10.51 33.43
CA ASN A 42 -5.69 9.65 34.59
C ASN A 42 -4.42 8.98 35.13
N TRP A 43 -3.59 8.46 34.23
CA TRP A 43 -2.32 7.84 34.59
C TRP A 43 -1.31 8.86 35.17
N LEU A 44 -1.21 10.07 34.60
CA LEU A 44 -0.35 11.14 35.10
C LEU A 44 -0.77 11.60 36.50
N GLN A 45 -2.08 11.70 36.77
CA GLN A 45 -2.64 12.02 38.09
C GLN A 45 -2.28 10.94 39.13
N GLN A 46 -2.44 9.66 38.78
CA GLN A 46 -2.04 8.53 39.64
C GLN A 46 -0.53 8.54 39.92
N SER A 47 0.27 8.94 38.93
CA SER A 47 1.73 9.01 39.01
C SER A 47 2.26 10.28 39.69
N LYS A 48 1.37 11.20 40.15
CA LYS A 48 1.71 12.49 40.76
C LYS A 48 2.63 13.38 39.91
N LEU A 49 2.55 13.27 38.59
CA LEU A 49 3.29 14.12 37.65
C LEU A 49 2.49 15.38 37.35
N LYS A 50 3.13 16.55 37.42
CA LYS A 50 2.52 17.82 37.02
C LYS A 50 2.46 17.90 35.50
N TYR A 51 1.32 18.28 34.95
CA TYR A 51 1.13 18.48 33.52
C TYR A 51 0.28 19.73 33.26
N GLU A 52 0.45 20.31 32.07
CA GLU A 52 -0.35 21.43 31.56
C GLU A 52 -1.17 20.95 30.36
N LEU A 53 -2.47 21.23 30.34
CA LEU A 53 -3.34 20.91 29.19
C LEU A 53 -3.22 22.00 28.13
N MET A 54 -3.22 21.60 26.86
CA MET A 54 -3.18 22.52 25.73
C MET A 54 -4.62 22.91 25.34
N GLN A 55 -4.86 24.20 25.07
CA GLN A 55 -6.23 24.73 24.88
C GLN A 55 -6.77 24.53 23.46
N GLU A 56 -5.91 24.46 22.44
CA GLU A 56 -6.33 24.46 21.03
C GLU A 56 -6.43 23.07 20.39
N ARG A 57 -5.70 22.08 20.93
CA ARG A 57 -5.72 20.70 20.48
C ARG A 57 -5.66 19.75 21.67
N PRO A 58 -6.28 18.55 21.60
CA PRO A 58 -6.19 17.54 22.65
C PRO A 58 -4.74 17.11 22.82
N GLY A 59 -4.10 17.69 23.83
CA GLY A 59 -2.69 17.53 24.09
C GLY A 59 -2.31 18.04 25.48
N LEU A 60 -1.12 17.65 25.91
CA LEU A 60 -0.59 18.04 27.20
C LEU A 60 0.92 18.24 27.12
N SER A 61 1.46 18.99 28.07
CA SER A 61 2.91 19.11 28.26
C SER A 61 3.32 18.73 29.68
N VAL A 62 4.48 18.09 29.81
CA VAL A 62 5.06 17.66 31.09
C VAL A 62 6.50 18.14 31.21
N ASP A 63 6.82 18.80 32.31
CA ASP A 63 8.20 19.11 32.66
C ASP A 63 8.95 17.85 33.11
N CYS A 64 10.04 17.56 32.44
CA CYS A 64 10.83 16.34 32.61
C CYS A 64 12.22 16.66 33.16
N LYS A 65 12.57 16.02 34.28
CA LYS A 65 13.95 15.88 34.74
C LYS A 65 14.77 15.04 33.74
N PRO A 66 16.10 15.07 33.80
CA PRO A 66 16.95 14.18 33.01
C PRO A 66 16.46 12.72 33.04
N GLY A 67 16.27 12.11 31.87
CA GLY A 67 15.76 10.74 31.72
C GLY A 67 14.26 10.53 32.00
N GLN A 68 13.54 11.52 32.53
CA GLN A 68 12.12 11.38 32.89
C GLN A 68 11.20 11.32 31.67
N ALA A 69 11.56 12.01 30.57
CA ALA A 69 10.80 11.98 29.33
C ALA A 69 10.75 10.56 28.72
N GLN A 70 11.87 9.84 28.76
CA GLN A 70 11.96 8.45 28.33
C GLN A 70 11.10 7.52 29.17
N GLU A 71 11.12 7.71 30.50
CA GLU A 71 10.34 6.86 31.40
C GLU A 71 8.83 7.08 31.23
N ILE A 72 8.41 8.32 30.99
CA ILE A 72 7.02 8.63 30.63
C ILE A 72 6.66 7.92 29.32
N ALA A 73 7.46 8.07 28.27
CA ALA A 73 7.21 7.45 26.97
C ALA A 73 7.13 5.91 27.06
N ARG A 74 8.06 5.27 27.80
CA ARG A 74 8.08 3.81 28.01
C ARG A 74 6.84 3.31 28.76
N LYS A 75 6.36 4.06 29.75
CA LYS A 75 5.14 3.71 30.49
C LYS A 75 3.89 3.89 29.63
N LEU A 76 3.83 4.94 28.81
CA LEU A 76 2.75 5.14 27.84
C LEU A 76 2.71 3.99 26.81
N ALA A 77 3.87 3.47 26.38
CA ALA A 77 3.97 2.31 25.49
C ALA A 77 3.24 1.06 26.00
N LYS A 78 3.18 0.88 27.32
CA LYS A 78 2.51 -0.26 27.96
C LYS A 78 1.01 -0.07 28.13
N PHE A 79 0.54 1.17 28.01
CA PHE A 79 -0.83 1.56 28.33
C PHE A 79 -1.68 1.89 27.10
N LEU A 80 -1.03 2.34 26.03
CA LEU A 80 -1.66 2.72 24.77
C LEU A 80 -1.64 1.56 23.77
N ALA A 81 -2.71 1.43 22.98
CA ALA A 81 -2.76 0.47 21.88
C ALA A 81 -1.74 0.83 20.78
N PRO A 82 -1.27 -0.13 19.96
CA PRO A 82 -0.29 0.13 18.89
C PRO A 82 -0.67 1.29 17.96
N ARG A 83 -1.95 1.38 17.60
CA ARG A 83 -2.49 2.48 16.77
C ARG A 83 -2.44 3.84 17.48
N GLU A 84 -2.74 3.87 18.78
CA GLU A 84 -2.65 5.10 19.59
C GLU A 84 -1.19 5.59 19.68
N LEU A 85 -0.21 4.68 19.73
CA LEU A 85 1.23 5.02 19.75
C LEU A 85 1.74 5.59 18.42
N GLN A 86 1.19 5.13 17.29
CA GLN A 86 1.53 5.64 15.96
C GLN A 86 0.97 7.03 15.70
N GLU A 87 -0.27 7.26 16.14
CA GLU A 87 -1.01 8.49 15.85
C GLU A 87 -0.74 9.60 16.89
N THR A 88 -0.23 9.27 18.09
CA THR A 88 0.16 10.28 19.08
C THR A 88 1.46 10.98 18.65
N GLN A 89 1.44 12.30 18.53
CA GLN A 89 2.61 13.11 18.17
C GLN A 89 3.35 13.59 19.42
N VAL A 90 4.68 13.63 19.34
CA VAL A 90 5.58 13.98 20.43
C VAL A 90 6.59 15.02 19.99
N LEU A 91 6.82 16.01 20.84
CA LEU A 91 7.94 16.93 20.74
C LEU A 91 8.65 17.00 22.09
N PHE A 92 9.98 16.90 22.11
CA PHE A 92 10.78 17.11 23.30
C PHE A 92 11.68 18.34 23.13
N VAL A 93 11.41 19.38 23.91
CA VAL A 93 12.20 20.62 23.90
C VAL A 93 13.20 20.58 25.05
N ARG A 94 14.49 20.76 24.73
CA ARG A 94 15.58 20.77 25.72
C ARG A 94 15.55 22.08 26.52
N GLY A 95 15.60 21.97 27.84
CA GLY A 95 15.45 23.11 28.77
C GLY A 95 14.00 23.47 29.10
N ALA A 96 13.81 24.40 30.03
CA ALA A 96 12.49 24.90 30.45
C ALA A 96 11.98 26.02 29.54
N ILE A 97 11.95 25.78 28.22
CA ILE A 97 11.65 26.78 27.19
C ILE A 97 10.40 26.33 26.40
N GLN A 98 9.58 27.29 25.96
CA GLN A 98 8.46 27.03 25.03
C GLN A 98 8.99 26.69 23.62
N PRO A 99 8.30 25.81 22.86
CA PRO A 99 8.72 25.42 21.52
C PRO A 99 8.73 26.62 20.58
N GLN A 100 9.82 26.78 19.83
CA GLN A 100 9.96 27.74 18.74
C GLN A 100 9.56 27.09 17.42
N LEU A 101 9.31 27.90 16.39
CA LEU A 101 8.84 27.43 15.07
C LEU A 101 9.75 26.35 14.44
N GLN A 102 11.06 26.43 14.72
CA GLN A 102 12.07 25.46 14.28
C GLN A 102 11.97 24.10 14.99
N ASP A 103 11.42 24.04 16.21
CA ASP A 103 11.32 22.78 16.97
C ASP A 103 10.20 21.88 16.42
N PHE A 104 9.25 22.44 15.65
CA PHE A 104 8.15 21.67 15.06
C PHE A 104 8.60 20.69 13.98
N SER A 105 9.79 20.85 13.39
CA SER A 105 10.36 19.85 12.48
C SER A 105 10.74 18.54 13.18
N ASP A 106 10.91 18.58 14.50
CA ASP A 106 11.30 17.42 15.31
C ASP A 106 10.10 16.67 15.88
N ILE A 107 8.88 17.01 15.44
CA ILE A 107 7.67 16.28 15.80
C ILE A 107 7.72 14.88 15.18
N VAL A 108 7.66 13.87 16.03
CA VAL A 108 7.64 12.46 15.64
C VAL A 108 6.48 11.73 16.30
N SER A 109 6.14 10.52 15.85
CA SER A 109 5.17 9.69 16.57
C SER A 109 5.72 9.25 17.93
N LEU A 110 4.84 8.98 18.89
CA LEU A 110 5.21 8.48 20.22
C LEU A 110 5.91 7.12 20.09
N GLN A 111 5.46 6.26 19.18
CA GLN A 111 6.15 5.01 18.86
C GLN A 111 7.60 5.28 18.41
N ARG A 112 7.82 6.20 17.47
CA ARG A 112 9.15 6.56 16.97
C ARG A 112 10.03 7.17 18.07
N PHE A 113 9.46 8.04 18.90
CA PHE A 113 10.15 8.61 20.06
C PHE A 113 10.57 7.54 21.08
N ILE A 114 9.72 6.56 21.38
CA ILE A 114 10.03 5.45 22.28
C ILE A 114 11.14 4.58 21.70
N LYS A 115 11.04 4.21 20.42
CA LYS A 115 12.02 3.34 19.75
C LYS A 115 13.37 4.02 19.60
N PHE A 116 13.40 5.30 19.22
CA PHE A 116 14.63 6.10 19.19
C PHE A 116 15.33 6.13 20.55
N ASN A 117 14.58 6.31 21.64
CA ASN A 117 15.12 6.27 23.00
C ASN A 117 15.51 4.87 23.50
N GLN A 118 14.99 3.81 22.87
CA GLN A 118 15.46 2.43 23.07
C GLN A 118 16.65 2.09 22.16
N SER A 119 16.96 2.98 21.21
CA SER A 119 18.09 2.86 20.27
C SER A 119 19.38 3.46 20.81
N ASP A 120 19.46 3.82 22.10
CA ASP A 120 20.69 4.36 22.72
C ASP A 120 21.90 3.45 22.40
N TRP A 121 21.69 2.14 22.41
CA TRP A 121 22.69 1.15 21.98
C TRP A 121 23.10 1.29 20.49
N LEU A 122 22.16 1.49 19.56
CA LEU A 122 22.47 1.68 18.13
C LEU A 122 23.15 3.02 17.87
N VAL A 123 22.71 4.08 18.55
CA VAL A 123 23.34 5.40 18.49
C VAL A 123 24.78 5.34 18.98
N ASP A 124 25.02 4.63 20.09
CA ASP A 124 26.37 4.37 20.60
C ASP A 124 27.19 3.52 19.62
N MET A 125 26.59 2.50 19.01
CA MET A 125 27.25 1.63 18.03
C MET A 125 27.67 2.42 16.78
N LEU A 126 26.81 3.31 16.28
CA LEU A 126 27.11 4.24 15.18
C LEU A 126 28.19 5.25 15.57
N ALA A 127 28.13 5.81 16.78
CA ALA A 127 29.12 6.78 17.26
C ALA A 127 30.52 6.17 17.48
N LYS A 128 30.57 4.91 17.92
CA LYS A 128 31.82 4.13 18.10
C LYS A 128 32.26 3.42 16.82
N GLU A 129 31.51 3.53 15.73
CA GLU A 129 31.70 2.80 14.47
C GLU A 129 31.90 1.29 14.65
N GLN A 130 31.12 0.67 15.53
CA GLN A 130 31.14 -0.77 15.84
C GLN A 130 30.45 -1.60 14.76
N PHE A 131 30.98 -1.53 13.55
CA PHE A 131 30.50 -2.28 12.40
C PHE A 131 31.67 -2.80 11.58
N THR A 132 31.44 -3.90 10.89
CA THR A 132 32.38 -4.49 9.92
C THR A 132 31.64 -4.95 8.67
N SER A 133 32.36 -5.26 7.60
CA SER A 133 31.79 -5.77 6.35
C SER A 133 32.24 -7.21 6.13
N TYR A 134 31.29 -8.07 5.78
CA TYR A 134 31.55 -9.44 5.36
C TYR A 134 31.40 -9.50 3.84
N PHE A 135 32.26 -10.27 3.19
CA PHE A 135 32.32 -10.34 1.74
C PHE A 135 31.86 -11.71 1.26
N GLN A 136 30.86 -11.72 0.37
CA GLN A 136 30.39 -12.94 -0.29
C GLN A 136 30.81 -12.92 -1.75
N PRO A 137 31.50 -13.96 -2.27
CA PRO A 137 32.00 -13.94 -3.63
C PRO A 137 30.88 -14.14 -4.66
N ILE A 138 30.93 -13.35 -5.72
CA ILE A 138 30.13 -13.50 -6.93
C ILE A 138 31.06 -14.09 -7.99
N VAL A 139 30.71 -15.25 -8.54
CA VAL A 139 31.57 -16.01 -9.47
C VAL A 139 30.94 -16.13 -10.85
N SER A 140 31.76 -16.33 -11.87
CA SER A 140 31.26 -16.70 -13.20
C SER A 140 30.52 -18.03 -13.14
N ILE A 141 29.31 -18.11 -13.71
CA ILE A 141 28.55 -19.36 -13.67
C ILE A 141 29.18 -20.47 -14.53
N GLN A 142 29.91 -20.06 -15.58
CA GLN A 142 30.61 -20.97 -16.49
C GLN A 142 31.86 -21.56 -15.86
N ASN A 143 32.52 -20.80 -14.97
CA ASN A 143 33.66 -21.26 -14.20
C ASN A 143 33.59 -20.67 -12.79
N THR A 144 33.06 -21.46 -11.85
CA THR A 144 32.82 -21.00 -10.47
C THR A 144 34.10 -20.75 -9.68
N SER A 145 35.28 -21.12 -10.19
CA SER A 145 36.58 -20.72 -9.62
C SER A 145 37.04 -19.33 -10.05
N GLN A 146 36.38 -18.73 -11.05
CA GLN A 146 36.63 -17.36 -11.46
C GLN A 146 35.71 -16.40 -10.68
N ILE A 147 36.28 -15.79 -9.65
CA ILE A 147 35.61 -14.74 -8.89
C ILE A 147 35.54 -13.46 -9.74
N TYR A 148 34.34 -12.92 -9.88
CA TYR A 148 34.09 -11.66 -10.58
C TYR A 148 34.13 -10.47 -9.61
N GLY A 149 33.58 -10.65 -8.42
CA GLY A 149 33.53 -9.63 -7.39
C GLY A 149 32.99 -10.14 -6.07
N TYR A 150 32.69 -9.22 -5.18
CA TYR A 150 32.22 -9.51 -3.83
C TYR A 150 31.07 -8.59 -3.47
N GLU A 151 30.03 -9.15 -2.89
CA GLU A 151 28.99 -8.39 -2.23
C GLU A 151 29.42 -8.03 -0.81
N SER A 152 29.27 -6.75 -0.47
CA SER A 152 29.59 -6.24 0.86
C SER A 152 28.35 -6.24 1.74
N LEU A 153 28.39 -7.07 2.77
CA LEU A 153 27.31 -7.26 3.72
C LEU A 153 27.69 -6.68 5.09
N LEU A 154 27.01 -5.61 5.49
CA LEU A 154 27.28 -4.96 6.78
C LEU A 154 26.94 -5.89 7.94
N ARG A 155 27.76 -5.85 9.00
CA ARG A 155 27.56 -6.56 10.27
C ARG A 155 27.78 -5.62 11.44
N GLY A 156 26.91 -5.71 12.44
CA GLY A 156 27.11 -5.02 13.72
C GLY A 156 28.10 -5.76 14.60
N LEU A 157 28.77 -5.04 15.49
CA LEU A 157 29.66 -5.60 16.50
C LEU A 157 29.15 -5.21 17.89
N ASP A 158 29.05 -6.19 18.79
CA ASP A 158 28.78 -5.89 20.20
C ASP A 158 30.04 -5.33 20.92
N GLU A 159 29.92 -5.00 22.21
CA GLU A 159 31.04 -4.47 23.00
C GLU A 159 32.20 -5.46 23.19
N GLN A 160 31.96 -6.75 22.96
CA GLN A 160 32.95 -7.82 23.05
C GLN A 160 33.54 -8.19 21.67
N GLY A 161 33.05 -7.55 20.59
CA GLY A 161 33.46 -7.78 19.22
C GLY A 161 32.75 -8.95 18.54
N ASN A 162 31.69 -9.49 19.11
CA ASN A 162 30.89 -10.55 18.47
C ASN A 162 30.01 -9.95 17.37
N VAL A 163 29.77 -10.76 16.34
CA VAL A 163 28.98 -10.38 15.16
C VAL A 163 27.50 -10.43 15.49
N LEU A 164 26.81 -9.36 15.14
CA LEU A 164 25.36 -9.24 15.24
C LEU A 164 24.74 -9.29 13.84
N SER A 165 23.57 -9.93 13.74
CA SER A 165 22.75 -9.87 12.52
C SER A 165 22.37 -8.41 12.22
N ILE A 166 22.35 -8.05 10.95
CA ILE A 166 22.03 -6.69 10.52
C ILE A 166 20.52 -6.42 10.48
N GLU A 167 19.68 -7.45 10.34
CA GLU A 167 18.21 -7.28 10.23
C GLU A 167 17.61 -6.51 11.42
N PRO A 168 17.88 -6.86 12.71
CA PRO A 168 17.31 -6.13 13.83
C PRO A 168 17.84 -4.69 13.93
N ILE A 169 19.07 -4.47 13.45
CA ILE A 169 19.69 -3.14 13.39
C ILE A 169 19.01 -2.28 12.32
N LEU A 170 18.69 -2.87 11.17
CA LEU A 170 18.03 -2.18 10.06
C LEU A 170 16.58 -1.83 10.40
N GLU A 171 15.84 -2.76 11.03
CA GLU A 171 14.50 -2.49 11.56
C GLU A 171 14.52 -1.32 12.55
N LEU A 172 15.43 -1.37 13.52
CA LEU A 172 15.59 -0.32 14.52
C LEU A 172 16.02 1.02 13.90
N ALA A 173 16.94 0.99 12.93
CA ALA A 173 17.38 2.19 12.22
C ALA A 173 16.25 2.79 11.38
N THR A 174 15.42 1.97 10.75
CA THR A 174 14.23 2.40 10.00
C THR A 174 13.24 3.10 10.94
N GLU A 175 12.88 2.44 12.05
CA GLU A 175 11.97 2.99 13.04
C GLU A 175 12.52 4.27 13.70
N ALA A 176 13.83 4.34 13.96
CA ALA A 176 14.50 5.50 14.54
C ALA A 176 14.76 6.63 13.52
N GLY A 177 14.63 6.35 12.21
CA GLY A 177 15.03 7.28 11.14
C GLY A 177 16.54 7.54 11.07
N LEU A 178 17.34 6.53 11.41
CA LEU A 178 18.80 6.54 11.37
C LEU A 178 19.37 5.84 10.12
N ILE A 179 18.51 5.47 9.16
CA ILE A 179 18.91 4.85 7.89
C ILE A 179 19.99 5.66 7.16
N PRO A 180 19.90 7.00 7.01
CA PRO A 180 20.94 7.75 6.32
C PRO A 180 22.33 7.63 6.96
N GLN A 181 22.38 7.58 8.28
CA GLN A 181 23.63 7.46 9.03
C GLN A 181 24.22 6.05 8.92
N LEU A 182 23.36 5.03 9.04
CA LEU A 182 23.74 3.63 8.90
C LEU A 182 24.24 3.32 7.48
N ASP A 183 23.51 3.77 6.46
CA ASP A 183 23.82 3.61 5.04
C ASP A 183 25.15 4.28 4.65
N ARG A 184 25.40 5.52 5.12
CA ARG A 184 26.71 6.17 4.93
C ARG A 184 27.84 5.38 5.58
N LEU A 185 27.65 4.92 6.82
CA LEU A 185 28.66 4.13 7.52
C LEU A 185 28.92 2.81 6.80
N ALA A 186 27.86 2.14 6.32
CA ALA A 186 27.94 0.91 5.56
C ALA A 186 28.86 1.05 4.34
N ARG A 187 28.64 2.09 3.53
CA ARG A 187 29.47 2.37 2.35
C ARG A 187 30.94 2.59 2.72
N LEU A 188 31.20 3.48 3.68
CA LEU A 188 32.56 3.81 4.08
C LEU A 188 33.31 2.60 4.64
N LYS A 189 32.66 1.77 5.46
CA LYS A 189 33.26 0.52 5.97
C LYS A 189 33.51 -0.49 4.86
N SER A 190 32.56 -0.65 3.93
CA SER A 190 32.71 -1.53 2.77
C SER A 190 33.95 -1.18 1.95
N ILE A 191 34.11 0.11 1.63
CA ILE A 191 35.25 0.64 0.86
C ILE A 191 36.57 0.42 1.61
N THR A 192 36.59 0.75 2.91
CA THR A 192 37.80 0.67 3.73
C THR A 192 38.26 -0.77 3.92
N GLU A 193 37.37 -1.68 4.29
CA GLU A 193 37.70 -3.09 4.50
C GLU A 193 38.09 -3.77 3.18
N PHE A 194 37.39 -3.48 2.09
CA PHE A 194 37.74 -4.03 0.78
C PHE A 194 39.13 -3.59 0.30
N SER A 195 39.49 -2.31 0.47
CA SER A 195 40.83 -1.80 0.16
C SER A 195 41.89 -2.46 1.04
N ARG A 196 41.61 -2.65 2.35
CA ARG A 196 42.52 -3.30 3.30
C ARG A 196 42.90 -4.72 2.88
N HIS A 197 41.96 -5.48 2.33
CA HIS A 197 42.18 -6.85 1.89
C HIS A 197 42.86 -6.98 0.52
N GLN A 198 42.93 -5.91 -0.29
CA GLN A 198 43.62 -5.86 -1.59
C GLN A 198 43.26 -7.00 -2.56
N VAL A 199 42.01 -7.48 -2.50
CA VAL A 199 41.54 -8.55 -3.38
C VAL A 199 41.21 -8.02 -4.79
N ASN A 200 41.30 -8.89 -5.79
CA ASN A 200 40.93 -8.58 -7.17
C ASN A 200 39.43 -8.78 -7.40
N GLY A 201 38.84 -8.05 -8.36
CA GLY A 201 37.41 -8.13 -8.68
C GLY A 201 36.63 -6.88 -8.27
N LYS A 202 35.33 -6.87 -8.55
CA LYS A 202 34.43 -5.76 -8.21
C LYS A 202 33.93 -5.84 -6.76
N ILE A 203 33.54 -4.71 -6.18
CA ILE A 203 32.77 -4.64 -4.93
C ILE A 203 31.36 -4.18 -5.24
N PHE A 204 30.37 -4.91 -4.73
CA PHE A 204 28.97 -4.55 -4.77
C PHE A 204 28.59 -3.95 -3.41
N ILE A 205 28.03 -2.73 -3.45
CA ILE A 205 27.75 -1.92 -2.27
C ILE A 205 26.27 -1.52 -2.29
N ASN A 206 25.56 -1.95 -1.25
CA ASN A 206 24.20 -1.55 -0.96
C ASN A 206 24.04 -0.02 -0.84
N PHE A 207 22.95 0.49 -1.41
CA PHE A 207 22.64 1.91 -1.42
C PHE A 207 21.14 2.14 -1.20
N ALA A 208 20.79 2.84 -0.10
CA ALA A 208 19.40 3.18 0.21
C ALA A 208 19.01 4.55 -0.40
N PRO A 209 18.07 4.63 -1.37
CA PRO A 209 17.67 5.90 -1.99
C PRO A 209 17.01 6.88 -1.00
N THR A 210 16.30 6.36 -0.01
CA THR A 210 15.59 7.14 1.02
C THR A 210 16.53 7.86 1.99
N ALA A 211 17.83 7.56 1.94
CA ALA A 211 18.86 8.22 2.74
C ALA A 211 19.26 9.62 2.23
N LEU A 212 18.83 10.01 1.03
CA LEU A 212 19.32 11.22 0.36
C LEU A 212 18.40 12.43 0.56
N TYR A 213 18.72 13.27 1.56
CA TYR A 213 18.14 14.62 1.68
C TYR A 213 18.96 15.68 0.91
N ASP A 214 20.26 15.45 0.69
CA ASP A 214 21.16 16.24 -0.17
C ASP A 214 22.06 15.30 -0.98
N PRO A 215 21.70 15.01 -2.25
CA PRO A 215 22.41 14.05 -3.08
C PRO A 215 23.85 14.50 -3.39
N VAL A 216 24.11 15.81 -3.52
CA VAL A 216 25.44 16.27 -3.95
C VAL A 216 26.48 16.06 -2.86
N SER A 217 26.12 16.26 -1.60
CA SER A 217 27.03 16.11 -0.45
C SER A 217 27.29 14.64 -0.10
N CYS A 218 26.24 13.80 -0.08
CA CYS A 218 26.37 12.38 0.27
C CYS A 218 27.16 11.59 -0.78
N LEU A 219 26.85 11.81 -2.06
CA LEU A 219 27.51 11.12 -3.18
C LEU A 219 29.00 11.49 -3.24
N ARG A 220 29.33 12.78 -3.05
CA ARG A 220 30.73 13.24 -3.01
C ARG A 220 31.54 12.54 -1.94
N SER A 221 31.00 12.38 -0.73
CA SER A 221 31.73 11.71 0.37
C SER A 221 32.04 10.24 0.09
N THR A 222 31.20 9.56 -0.69
CA THR A 222 31.41 8.16 -1.09
C THR A 222 32.49 8.07 -2.17
N VAL A 223 32.42 8.94 -3.20
CA VAL A 223 33.44 9.01 -4.26
C VAL A 223 34.81 9.37 -3.69
N GLU A 224 34.87 10.38 -2.81
CA GLU A 224 36.11 10.76 -2.12
C GLU A 224 36.72 9.60 -1.33
N ALA A 225 35.90 8.78 -0.67
CA ALA A 225 36.38 7.61 0.06
C ALA A 225 36.93 6.52 -0.89
N ILE A 226 36.30 6.30 -2.04
CA ILE A 226 36.75 5.36 -3.08
C ILE A 226 38.09 5.82 -3.67
N ASP A 227 38.21 7.11 -3.98
CA ASP A 227 39.44 7.74 -4.47
C ASP A 227 40.58 7.61 -3.46
N GLN A 228 40.32 7.92 -2.19
CA GLN A 228 41.31 7.80 -1.10
C GLN A 228 41.74 6.35 -0.86
N ALA A 229 40.83 5.40 -1.04
CA ALA A 229 41.10 3.97 -0.94
C ALA A 229 41.85 3.40 -2.15
N GLY A 230 42.02 4.20 -3.22
CA GLY A 230 42.71 3.81 -4.45
C GLY A 230 41.96 2.74 -5.26
N ILE A 231 40.63 2.66 -5.12
CA ILE A 231 39.80 1.71 -5.87
C ILE A 231 39.36 2.37 -7.18
N SER A 232 39.66 1.74 -8.32
CA SER A 232 39.15 2.22 -9.62
C SER A 232 37.62 2.23 -9.64
N HIS A 233 37.00 3.30 -10.14
CA HIS A 233 35.54 3.47 -10.15
C HIS A 233 34.81 2.33 -10.86
N GLU A 234 35.41 1.79 -11.93
CA GLU A 234 34.84 0.66 -12.68
C GLU A 234 34.73 -0.63 -11.85
N ARG A 235 35.43 -0.72 -10.71
CA ARG A 235 35.39 -1.84 -9.79
C ARG A 235 34.29 -1.72 -8.74
N VAL A 236 33.53 -0.64 -8.70
CA VAL A 236 32.45 -0.45 -7.72
C VAL A 236 31.09 -0.53 -8.42
N VAL A 237 30.20 -1.32 -7.84
CA VAL A 237 28.81 -1.50 -8.29
C VAL A 237 27.88 -1.08 -7.16
N PHE A 238 26.94 -0.18 -7.43
CA PHE A 238 25.93 0.24 -6.45
C PHE A 238 24.64 -0.54 -6.63
N GLU A 239 24.13 -1.13 -5.55
CA GLU A 239 22.91 -1.93 -5.52
C GLU A 239 21.72 -1.09 -5.05
N VAL A 240 20.61 -1.15 -5.80
CA VAL A 240 19.33 -0.53 -5.44
C VAL A 240 18.30 -1.63 -5.26
N VAL A 241 17.66 -1.70 -4.10
CA VAL A 241 16.67 -2.73 -3.77
C VAL A 241 15.32 -2.43 -4.43
N GLU A 242 14.63 -3.45 -4.96
CA GLU A 242 13.31 -3.32 -5.59
C GLU A 242 12.23 -2.76 -4.64
N SER A 243 12.26 -3.17 -3.37
CA SER A 243 11.23 -2.88 -2.35
C SER A 243 11.24 -1.44 -1.85
N ASP A 244 12.35 -0.72 -2.03
CA ASP A 244 12.50 0.70 -1.73
C ASP A 244 11.84 1.55 -2.83
N ASN A 245 10.51 1.49 -2.95
CA ASN A 245 9.78 2.28 -3.95
C ASN A 245 9.99 3.77 -3.71
N PRO A 246 10.79 4.49 -4.53
CA PRO A 246 11.11 5.87 -4.26
C PRO A 246 9.87 6.72 -4.54
N GLN A 247 9.46 7.54 -3.55
CA GLN A 247 8.40 8.54 -3.76
C GLN A 247 8.74 9.52 -4.89
N ASP A 248 10.05 9.66 -5.22
CA ASP A 248 10.57 10.44 -6.33
C ASP A 248 11.56 9.64 -7.19
N LEU A 249 11.01 8.95 -8.20
CA LEU A 249 11.79 8.23 -9.22
C LEU A 249 12.72 9.16 -10.03
N ALA A 250 12.34 10.43 -10.23
CA ALA A 250 13.17 11.37 -10.98
C ALA A 250 14.46 11.68 -10.20
N HIS A 251 14.36 11.81 -8.88
CA HIS A 251 15.52 11.94 -8.00
C HIS A 251 16.45 10.73 -8.07
N LEU A 252 15.93 9.51 -7.96
CA LEU A 252 16.74 8.29 -8.06
C LEU A 252 17.50 8.20 -9.40
N LYS A 253 16.83 8.53 -10.51
CA LYS A 253 17.48 8.56 -11.84
C LYS A 253 18.64 9.54 -11.90
N ALA A 254 18.51 10.73 -11.31
CA ALA A 254 19.58 11.72 -11.28
C ALA A 254 20.80 11.22 -10.50
N VAL A 255 20.57 10.55 -9.37
CA VAL A 255 21.62 9.96 -8.53
C VAL A 255 22.37 8.84 -9.27
N LEU A 256 21.64 7.92 -9.88
CA LEU A 256 22.25 6.82 -10.63
C LEU A 256 22.99 7.33 -11.88
N GLN A 257 22.49 8.39 -12.51
CA GLN A 257 23.20 9.02 -13.62
C GLN A 257 24.53 9.64 -13.16
N PHE A 258 24.54 10.33 -12.02
CA PHE A 258 25.78 10.86 -11.43
C PHE A 258 26.83 9.77 -11.19
N TYR A 259 26.40 8.61 -10.67
CA TYR A 259 27.31 7.47 -10.47
C TYR A 259 27.86 6.92 -11.80
N ARG A 260 27.01 6.76 -12.81
CA ARG A 260 27.46 6.31 -14.14
C ARG A 260 28.42 7.29 -14.80
N ASP A 261 28.12 8.59 -14.73
CA ASP A 261 28.99 9.64 -15.28
C ASP A 261 30.35 9.67 -14.57
N SER A 262 30.40 9.21 -13.32
CA SER A 262 31.63 9.04 -12.54
C SER A 262 32.37 7.72 -12.82
N GLY A 263 31.81 6.82 -13.62
CA GLY A 263 32.43 5.54 -14.02
C GLY A 263 32.01 4.31 -13.21
N PHE A 264 31.01 4.43 -12.34
CA PHE A 264 30.46 3.32 -11.55
C PHE A 264 29.41 2.51 -12.32
N SER A 265 29.22 1.24 -11.94
CA SER A 265 28.12 0.41 -12.44
C SER A 265 26.95 0.38 -11.45
N VAL A 266 25.76 0.04 -11.94
CA VAL A 266 24.54 -0.04 -11.12
C VAL A 266 23.89 -1.41 -11.24
N ALA A 267 23.51 -1.98 -10.10
CA ALA A 267 22.75 -3.23 -9.99
C ALA A 267 21.35 -2.96 -9.44
N LEU A 268 20.35 -3.70 -9.95
CA LEU A 268 19.02 -3.80 -9.37
C LEU A 268 18.95 -5.08 -8.54
N ASP A 269 18.64 -4.95 -7.25
CA ASP A 269 18.68 -6.02 -6.25
C ASP A 269 17.28 -6.56 -5.91
N ASP A 270 17.22 -7.79 -5.39
CA ASP A 270 16.02 -8.52 -4.96
C ASP A 270 14.90 -8.66 -6.04
N LEU A 271 15.27 -8.78 -7.32
CA LEU A 271 14.28 -8.90 -8.39
C LEU A 271 13.47 -10.18 -8.23
N GLY A 272 12.16 -10.06 -7.97
CA GLY A 272 11.24 -11.20 -7.81
C GLY A 272 10.50 -11.26 -6.46
N SER A 273 10.98 -10.52 -5.46
CA SER A 273 10.35 -10.40 -4.13
C SER A 273 9.20 -9.36 -4.09
N GLY A 274 9.09 -8.51 -5.12
CA GLY A 274 8.14 -7.40 -5.22
C GLY A 274 7.25 -7.39 -6.48
N TYR A 275 6.35 -6.39 -6.56
CA TYR A 275 5.37 -6.25 -7.65
C TYR A 275 5.84 -5.31 -8.80
N SER A 276 7.04 -4.69 -8.72
CA SER A 276 7.44 -3.56 -9.58
C SER A 276 8.74 -3.75 -10.36
N GLY A 277 9.44 -4.87 -10.20
CA GLY A 277 10.79 -5.10 -10.72
C GLY A 277 10.95 -4.89 -12.23
N LEU A 278 9.99 -5.36 -13.04
CA LEU A 278 10.01 -5.14 -14.49
C LEU A 278 9.82 -3.68 -14.90
N ASN A 279 9.09 -2.89 -14.09
CA ASN A 279 8.91 -1.47 -14.36
C ASN A 279 10.20 -0.69 -14.04
N LEU A 280 10.87 -1.01 -12.93
CA LEU A 280 12.17 -0.44 -12.57
C LEU A 280 13.25 -0.80 -13.59
N LEU A 281 13.25 -2.02 -14.12
CA LEU A 281 14.17 -2.46 -15.16
C LEU A 281 14.18 -1.54 -16.38
N HIS A 282 12.99 -1.20 -16.90
CA HIS A 282 12.84 -0.29 -18.04
C HIS A 282 13.32 1.14 -17.74
N GLN A 283 13.05 1.61 -16.52
CA GLN A 283 13.26 3.00 -16.13
C GLN A 283 14.70 3.29 -15.71
N LEU A 284 15.33 2.36 -14.99
CA LEU A 284 16.67 2.52 -14.42
C LEU A 284 17.77 2.01 -15.35
N ARG A 285 17.46 1.03 -16.22
CA ARG A 285 18.41 0.39 -17.16
C ARG A 285 19.73 0.00 -16.48
N PRO A 286 19.70 -0.90 -15.49
CA PRO A 286 20.88 -1.29 -14.73
C PRO A 286 21.87 -2.11 -15.56
N ASP A 287 23.13 -2.16 -15.12
CA ASP A 287 24.17 -3.00 -15.72
C ASP A 287 24.08 -4.45 -15.22
N PHE A 288 23.57 -4.62 -13.99
CA PHE A 288 23.35 -5.91 -13.34
C PHE A 288 21.92 -6.05 -12.81
N ILE A 289 21.42 -7.28 -12.78
CA ILE A 289 20.21 -7.67 -12.04
C ILE A 289 20.58 -8.84 -11.14
N LYS A 290 20.22 -8.73 -9.86
CA LYS A 290 20.34 -9.82 -8.89
C LYS A 290 18.98 -10.49 -8.77
N LEU A 291 18.96 -11.81 -8.98
CA LEU A 291 17.75 -12.64 -8.94
C LEU A 291 17.63 -13.21 -7.54
N ASP A 292 16.54 -12.82 -6.87
CA ASP A 292 16.31 -13.16 -5.47
C ASP A 292 16.26 -14.69 -5.25
N MET A 293 16.67 -15.12 -4.05
CA MET A 293 16.69 -16.52 -3.64
C MET A 293 15.33 -17.20 -3.80
N GLU A 294 14.20 -16.52 -3.60
CA GLU A 294 12.87 -17.13 -3.77
C GLU A 294 12.61 -17.61 -5.21
N LEU A 295 13.19 -16.92 -6.21
CA LEU A 295 13.13 -17.33 -7.62
C LEU A 295 14.08 -18.48 -7.96
N ILE A 296 15.25 -18.52 -7.31
CA ILE A 296 16.32 -19.48 -7.61
C ILE A 296 16.14 -20.80 -6.86
N ARG A 297 15.64 -20.74 -5.63
CA ARG A 297 15.52 -21.90 -4.76
C ARG A 297 14.58 -22.95 -5.34
N ASP A 298 15.09 -24.17 -5.48
CA ASP A 298 14.40 -25.32 -6.07
C ASP A 298 13.92 -25.08 -7.52
N VAL A 299 14.52 -24.14 -8.26
CA VAL A 299 14.13 -23.79 -9.64
C VAL A 299 14.21 -24.97 -10.61
N HIS A 300 15.05 -25.97 -10.32
CA HIS A 300 15.17 -27.19 -11.11
C HIS A 300 14.02 -28.20 -10.87
N GLN A 301 13.25 -28.02 -9.80
CA GLN A 301 12.12 -28.90 -9.43
C GLN A 301 10.77 -28.21 -9.65
N ASP A 302 10.70 -26.90 -9.44
CA ASP A 302 9.49 -26.11 -9.61
C ASP A 302 9.38 -25.57 -11.03
N LEU A 303 8.47 -26.14 -11.82
CA LEU A 303 8.22 -25.77 -13.21
C LEU A 303 7.73 -24.32 -13.38
N TYR A 304 7.03 -23.76 -12.39
CA TYR A 304 6.55 -22.38 -12.45
C TYR A 304 7.71 -21.40 -12.25
N LYS A 305 8.52 -21.62 -11.21
CA LYS A 305 9.75 -20.83 -11.00
C LYS A 305 10.69 -20.95 -12.19
N ALA A 306 10.90 -22.16 -12.70
CA ALA A 306 11.71 -22.42 -13.88
C ALA A 306 11.30 -21.55 -15.08
N SER A 307 9.99 -21.51 -15.39
CA SER A 307 9.46 -20.74 -16.52
C SER A 307 9.64 -19.23 -16.32
N ILE A 308 9.38 -18.70 -15.12
CA ILE A 308 9.54 -17.27 -14.82
C ILE A 308 11.01 -16.86 -14.90
N THR A 309 11.88 -17.58 -14.19
CA THR A 309 13.32 -17.32 -14.14
C THR A 309 13.94 -17.42 -15.53
N GLU A 310 13.56 -18.41 -16.34
CA GLU A 310 14.01 -18.54 -17.74
C GLU A 310 13.64 -17.31 -18.58
N LYS A 311 12.42 -16.77 -18.44
CA LYS A 311 12.01 -15.57 -19.17
C LYS A 311 12.74 -14.31 -18.70
N ILE A 312 13.04 -14.19 -17.41
CA ILE A 312 13.84 -13.08 -16.91
C ILE A 312 15.27 -13.16 -17.46
N LEU A 313 15.87 -14.35 -17.49
CA LEU A 313 17.20 -14.58 -18.08
C LEU A 313 17.21 -14.23 -19.59
N GLU A 314 16.20 -14.65 -20.35
CA GLU A 314 16.06 -14.30 -21.77
C GLU A 314 15.96 -12.78 -21.99
N ILE A 315 15.21 -12.07 -21.12
CA ILE A 315 15.07 -10.61 -21.20
C ILE A 315 16.42 -9.95 -20.90
N ALA A 316 17.10 -10.36 -19.83
CA ALA A 316 18.40 -9.81 -19.44
C ALA A 316 19.44 -9.98 -20.56
N GLN A 317 19.51 -11.18 -21.17
CA GLN A 317 20.38 -11.45 -22.31
C GLN A 317 20.07 -10.54 -23.51
N LYS A 318 18.79 -10.38 -23.89
CA LYS A 318 18.40 -9.51 -25.00
C LYS A 318 18.72 -8.04 -24.76
N LEU A 319 18.72 -7.61 -23.50
CA LEU A 319 19.04 -6.25 -23.10
C LEU A 319 20.54 -6.04 -22.79
N ASN A 320 21.37 -7.08 -22.92
CA ASN A 320 22.79 -7.09 -22.53
C ASN A 320 23.02 -6.69 -21.05
N ILE A 321 22.15 -7.17 -20.16
CA ILE A 321 22.25 -6.94 -18.72
C ILE A 321 22.81 -8.20 -18.07
N TYR A 322 23.81 -8.06 -17.20
CA TYR A 322 24.40 -9.18 -16.50
C TYR A 322 23.50 -9.65 -15.36
N THR A 323 23.37 -10.96 -15.19
CA THR A 323 22.55 -11.54 -14.11
C THR A 323 23.42 -12.15 -13.02
N VAL A 324 23.03 -11.94 -11.77
CA VAL A 324 23.59 -12.62 -10.59
C VAL A 324 22.48 -13.46 -10.00
N ALA A 325 22.61 -14.78 -10.04
CA ALA A 325 21.63 -15.66 -9.41
C ALA A 325 22.04 -15.93 -7.96
N GLU A 326 21.16 -15.60 -7.01
CA GLU A 326 21.46 -15.65 -5.58
C GLU A 326 20.88 -16.89 -4.89
N GLY A 327 21.41 -17.20 -3.71
CA GLY A 327 20.86 -18.27 -2.87
C GLY A 327 21.07 -19.70 -3.43
N ILE A 328 22.04 -19.91 -4.32
CA ILE A 328 22.34 -21.24 -4.85
C ILE A 328 22.94 -22.13 -3.74
N GLU A 329 22.26 -23.23 -3.40
CA GLU A 329 22.78 -24.18 -2.40
C GLU A 329 22.98 -25.60 -2.93
N CYS A 330 22.45 -25.95 -4.11
CA CYS A 330 22.70 -27.26 -4.72
C CYS A 330 23.24 -27.19 -6.15
N ILE A 331 23.89 -28.27 -6.58
CA ILE A 331 24.55 -28.35 -7.89
C ILE A 331 23.54 -28.35 -9.04
N GLU A 332 22.33 -28.85 -8.78
CA GLU A 332 21.22 -28.89 -9.73
C GLU A 332 20.72 -27.48 -10.08
N GLU A 333 20.58 -26.59 -9.09
CA GLU A 333 20.25 -25.16 -9.31
C GLU A 333 21.32 -24.48 -10.17
N LEU A 334 22.60 -24.68 -9.82
CA LEU A 334 23.73 -24.12 -10.55
C LEU A 334 23.75 -24.57 -12.02
N ASN A 335 23.57 -25.87 -12.27
CA ASN A 335 23.55 -26.41 -13.62
C ASN A 335 22.34 -25.90 -14.42
N TRP A 336 21.16 -25.85 -13.80
CA TRP A 336 19.94 -25.37 -14.45
C TRP A 336 20.09 -23.91 -14.93
N LEU A 337 20.68 -23.06 -14.09
CA LEU A 337 20.95 -21.65 -14.40
C LEU A 337 22.04 -21.48 -15.45
N ARG A 338 23.09 -22.30 -15.39
CA ARG A 338 24.20 -22.33 -16.35
C ARG A 338 23.70 -22.65 -17.76
N GLU A 339 22.83 -23.66 -17.89
CA GLU A 339 22.25 -24.08 -19.18
C GLU A 339 21.37 -23.01 -19.82
N ARG A 340 20.75 -22.15 -19.00
CA ARG A 340 19.84 -21.07 -19.46
C ARG A 340 20.52 -19.71 -19.57
N GLY A 341 21.84 -19.68 -19.39
CA GLY A 341 22.69 -18.52 -19.65
C GLY A 341 22.55 -17.40 -18.62
N ALA A 342 22.40 -17.74 -17.35
CA ALA A 342 22.76 -16.79 -16.29
C ALA A 342 24.24 -16.39 -16.42
N THR A 343 24.62 -15.20 -15.92
CA THR A 343 26.00 -14.71 -16.07
C THR A 343 26.87 -15.09 -14.87
N PHE A 344 26.39 -14.74 -13.69
CA PHE A 344 27.08 -14.90 -12.42
C PHE A 344 26.22 -15.68 -11.43
N ALA A 345 26.89 -16.29 -10.46
CA ALA A 345 26.28 -17.12 -9.43
C ALA A 345 26.80 -16.72 -8.05
N GLN A 346 25.92 -16.77 -7.06
CA GLN A 346 26.22 -16.52 -5.66
C GLN A 346 25.36 -17.45 -4.78
N GLY A 347 25.94 -17.98 -3.72
CA GLY A 347 25.23 -18.85 -2.79
C GLY A 347 26.14 -19.70 -1.93
N TYR A 348 25.57 -20.37 -0.92
CA TYR A 348 26.35 -21.13 0.07
C TYR A 348 26.99 -22.40 -0.48
N LEU A 349 26.53 -22.90 -1.64
CA LEU A 349 27.25 -23.95 -2.37
C LEU A 349 28.66 -23.49 -2.78
N ILE A 350 28.81 -22.22 -3.13
CA ILE A 350 30.07 -21.63 -3.62
C ILE A 350 30.92 -21.20 -2.44
N ALA A 351 30.41 -20.27 -1.63
CA ALA A 351 31.03 -19.83 -0.39
C ALA A 351 30.04 -18.99 0.43
N ARG A 352 30.19 -19.05 1.76
CA ARG A 352 29.46 -18.20 2.71
C ARG A 352 30.15 -16.82 2.84
N PRO A 353 29.41 -15.77 3.24
CA PRO A 353 30.00 -14.49 3.61
C PRO A 353 31.08 -14.66 4.69
N HIS A 354 32.23 -14.01 4.50
CA HIS A 354 33.36 -14.09 5.41
C HIS A 354 34.02 -12.72 5.58
N PRO A 355 34.55 -12.36 6.78
CA PRO A 355 35.18 -11.05 6.99
C PRO A 355 36.41 -10.85 6.10
N GLU A 356 37.18 -11.90 5.87
CA GLU A 356 38.25 -11.90 4.86
C GLU A 356 37.68 -12.42 3.53
N PRO A 357 37.71 -11.65 2.43
CA PRO A 357 37.17 -12.10 1.15
C PRO A 357 37.92 -13.34 0.67
N VAL A 358 37.18 -14.41 0.37
CA VAL A 358 37.75 -15.64 -0.16
C VAL A 358 38.36 -15.39 -1.54
N THR A 359 39.58 -15.87 -1.78
CA THR A 359 40.29 -15.68 -3.06
C THR A 359 40.22 -16.90 -3.97
N ILE A 360 39.70 -18.02 -3.45
CA ILE A 360 39.57 -19.29 -4.16
C ILE A 360 38.17 -19.84 -3.89
N THR A 361 37.46 -20.23 -4.95
CA THR A 361 36.13 -20.85 -4.90
C THR A 361 36.14 -22.19 -5.64
N PRO A 362 35.30 -23.15 -5.24
CA PRO A 362 35.26 -24.48 -5.85
C PRO A 362 34.88 -24.41 -7.34
N HIS A 363 35.50 -25.26 -8.15
CA HIS A 363 35.07 -25.50 -9.53
C HIS A 363 34.03 -26.62 -9.55
N PHE A 364 32.88 -26.37 -10.18
CA PHE A 364 31.86 -27.39 -10.39
C PHE A 364 31.76 -27.74 -11.88
N ASP A 365 32.29 -28.90 -12.25
CA ASP A 365 32.19 -29.46 -13.61
C ASP A 365 30.72 -29.66 -14.00
N ALA A 366 30.39 -29.40 -15.27
CA ALA A 366 29.11 -29.79 -15.82
C ALA A 366 29.06 -31.32 -15.91
N ILE A 367 28.43 -31.99 -14.94
CA ILE A 367 28.12 -33.41 -15.06
C ILE A 367 27.15 -33.55 -16.22
N ALA A 368 27.65 -34.04 -17.36
CA ALA A 368 26.81 -34.58 -18.40
C ALA A 368 26.04 -35.75 -17.79
N LEU A 369 24.74 -35.54 -17.49
CA LEU A 369 23.80 -36.63 -17.33
C LEU A 369 23.70 -37.33 -18.69
N SER A 370 24.60 -38.28 -18.93
CA SER A 370 24.45 -39.27 -19.98
C SER A 370 23.18 -40.06 -19.68
N LEU A 371 22.11 -39.74 -20.40
CA LEU A 371 20.92 -40.57 -20.51
C LEU A 371 21.32 -41.91 -21.15
N ALA A 372 21.83 -42.84 -20.34
CA ALA A 372 21.84 -44.24 -20.68
C ALA A 372 20.40 -44.75 -20.60
N SER A 373 19.81 -44.90 -21.79
CA SER A 373 18.77 -45.85 -22.16
C SER A 373 18.22 -46.73 -21.04
N VAL A 374 17.22 -46.22 -20.33
CA VAL A 374 16.16 -47.03 -19.71
C VAL A 374 14.87 -46.49 -20.31
N ASP A 375 14.05 -47.36 -20.89
CA ASP A 375 12.83 -47.07 -21.64
C ASP A 375 12.01 -45.89 -21.08
N GLN A 376 12.20 -44.68 -21.64
CA GLN A 376 11.47 -43.46 -21.29
C GLN A 376 10.23 -43.23 -22.17
N GLN A 377 9.83 -44.19 -23.01
CA GLN A 377 8.62 -44.02 -23.81
C GLN A 377 7.35 -43.79 -22.96
N PRO A 378 7.18 -44.42 -21.77
CA PRO A 378 6.03 -44.11 -20.91
C PRO A 378 6.18 -42.74 -20.22
N ILE A 379 7.39 -42.40 -19.73
CA ILE A 379 7.64 -41.21 -18.91
C ILE A 379 7.63 -39.92 -19.74
N LYS A 380 8.19 -39.92 -20.96
CA LYS A 380 8.13 -38.74 -21.85
C LYS A 380 6.72 -38.44 -22.32
N GLN A 381 5.86 -39.44 -22.54
CA GLN A 381 4.45 -39.20 -22.83
C GLN A 381 3.72 -38.68 -21.60
N GLN A 382 4.02 -39.21 -20.41
CA GLN A 382 3.38 -38.78 -19.16
C GLN A 382 3.78 -37.36 -18.74
N VAL A 383 5.07 -36.98 -18.86
CA VAL A 383 5.57 -35.61 -18.61
C VAL A 383 5.04 -34.62 -19.66
N LYS A 384 4.92 -35.03 -20.92
CA LYS A 384 4.36 -34.18 -21.98
C LYS A 384 2.85 -33.98 -21.82
N HIS A 385 2.10 -35.02 -21.48
CA HIS A 385 0.68 -34.92 -21.12
C HIS A 385 0.46 -34.09 -19.84
N GLN A 386 1.36 -34.18 -18.86
CA GLN A 386 1.28 -33.41 -17.62
C GLN A 386 1.61 -31.92 -17.83
N SER A 387 2.65 -31.60 -18.61
CA SER A 387 2.99 -30.22 -19.00
C SER A 387 1.92 -29.57 -19.90
N GLU A 388 1.29 -30.34 -20.79
CA GLU A 388 0.14 -29.88 -21.58
C GLU A 388 -1.08 -29.61 -20.71
N SER A 389 -1.39 -30.50 -19.75
CA SER A 389 -2.50 -30.32 -18.80
C SER A 389 -2.27 -29.09 -17.90
N GLU A 390 -1.06 -28.88 -17.40
CA GLU A 390 -0.69 -27.71 -16.59
C GLU A 390 -0.76 -26.40 -17.39
N ARG A 391 -0.31 -26.39 -18.64
CA ARG A 391 -0.47 -25.24 -19.54
C ARG A 391 -1.93 -24.90 -19.78
N ILE A 392 -2.77 -25.91 -19.97
CA ILE A 392 -4.21 -25.72 -20.15
C ILE A 392 -4.83 -25.15 -18.87
N VAL A 393 -4.49 -25.68 -17.69
CA VAL A 393 -4.96 -25.14 -16.40
C VAL A 393 -4.50 -23.72 -16.18
N ALA A 394 -3.23 -23.40 -16.46
CA ALA A 394 -2.69 -22.04 -16.31
C ALA A 394 -3.41 -21.07 -17.25
N ALA A 395 -3.65 -21.46 -18.51
CA ALA A 395 -4.38 -20.64 -19.47
C ALA A 395 -5.85 -20.42 -19.08
N VAL A 396 -6.52 -21.46 -18.58
CA VAL A 396 -7.90 -21.37 -18.05
C VAL A 396 -7.93 -20.50 -16.80
N THR A 397 -6.98 -20.68 -15.89
CA THR A 397 -6.83 -19.89 -14.65
C THR A 397 -6.64 -18.42 -14.96
N GLN A 398 -5.80 -18.09 -15.95
CA GLN A 398 -5.58 -16.72 -16.38
C GLN A 398 -6.86 -16.08 -16.95
N ARG A 399 -7.68 -16.84 -17.67
CA ARG A 399 -8.97 -16.35 -18.18
C ARG A 399 -10.00 -16.17 -17.06
N ILE A 400 -10.09 -17.11 -16.12
CA ILE A 400 -10.95 -17.01 -14.94
C ILE A 400 -10.61 -15.77 -14.10
N ARG A 401 -9.32 -15.50 -13.88
CA ARG A 401 -8.84 -14.36 -13.07
C ARG A 401 -8.76 -13.03 -13.82
N LYS A 402 -9.12 -12.99 -15.11
CA LYS A 402 -9.03 -11.77 -15.92
C LYS A 402 -10.04 -10.70 -15.47
N SER A 403 -11.22 -11.12 -15.02
CA SER A 403 -12.24 -10.23 -14.50
C SER A 403 -12.19 -10.18 -12.98
N LEU A 404 -12.61 -9.04 -12.42
CA LEU A 404 -12.87 -8.87 -10.99
C LEU A 404 -14.37 -8.88 -10.68
N GLU A 405 -15.23 -9.00 -11.70
CA GLU A 405 -16.68 -9.04 -11.55
C GLU A 405 -17.14 -10.48 -11.32
N LEU A 406 -17.84 -10.72 -10.20
CA LEU A 406 -18.20 -12.07 -9.76
C LEU A 406 -18.94 -12.89 -10.83
N ASN A 407 -19.96 -12.31 -11.47
CA ASN A 407 -20.74 -13.02 -12.48
C ASN A 407 -19.91 -13.41 -13.70
N GLU A 408 -18.96 -12.56 -14.12
CA GLU A 408 -18.08 -12.86 -15.25
C GLU A 408 -17.08 -13.97 -14.91
N ILE A 409 -16.53 -13.96 -13.69
CA ILE A 409 -15.63 -15.01 -13.18
C ILE A 409 -16.35 -16.36 -13.20
N LEU A 410 -17.57 -16.40 -12.65
CA LEU A 410 -18.39 -17.62 -12.59
C LEU A 410 -18.72 -18.13 -13.99
N GLN A 411 -19.23 -17.26 -14.86
CA GLN A 411 -19.61 -17.65 -16.22
C GLN A 411 -18.42 -18.16 -17.02
N THR A 412 -17.29 -17.43 -16.96
CA THR A 412 -16.04 -17.84 -17.62
C THR A 412 -15.58 -19.19 -17.10
N THR A 413 -15.64 -19.43 -15.79
CA THR A 413 -15.29 -20.72 -15.20
C THR A 413 -16.16 -21.85 -15.76
N ALA A 414 -17.47 -21.66 -15.82
CA ALA A 414 -18.39 -22.66 -16.34
C ALA A 414 -18.12 -22.98 -17.82
N ASP A 415 -17.86 -21.96 -18.64
CA ASP A 415 -17.59 -22.11 -20.07
C ASP A 415 -16.26 -22.83 -20.34
N GLU A 416 -15.19 -22.42 -19.64
CA GLU A 416 -13.86 -23.02 -19.78
C GLU A 416 -13.87 -24.49 -19.35
N VAL A 417 -14.50 -24.79 -18.22
CA VAL A 417 -14.61 -26.17 -17.71
C VAL A 417 -15.43 -27.02 -18.69
N ARG A 418 -16.55 -26.50 -19.22
CA ARG A 418 -17.36 -27.28 -20.19
C ARG A 418 -16.56 -27.62 -21.43
N GLN A 419 -15.84 -26.64 -21.99
CA GLN A 419 -15.02 -26.81 -23.18
C GLN A 419 -13.87 -27.77 -22.95
N LEU A 420 -13.19 -27.65 -21.80
CA LEU A 420 -12.02 -28.46 -21.45
C LEU A 420 -12.36 -29.95 -21.31
N PHE A 421 -13.43 -30.27 -20.56
CA PHE A 421 -13.80 -31.66 -20.28
C PHE A 421 -14.75 -32.27 -21.33
N ALA A 422 -15.18 -31.47 -22.31
CA ALA A 422 -16.16 -31.82 -23.33
C ALA A 422 -17.40 -32.50 -22.72
N VAL A 423 -17.93 -31.90 -21.65
CA VAL A 423 -19.15 -32.34 -20.96
C VAL A 423 -20.36 -31.58 -21.51
N ASP A 424 -21.53 -32.18 -21.33
CA ASP A 424 -22.76 -31.64 -21.90
C ASP A 424 -23.22 -30.37 -21.19
N ARG A 425 -22.98 -30.26 -19.88
CA ARG A 425 -23.36 -29.10 -19.07
C ARG A 425 -22.43 -28.91 -17.89
N VAL A 426 -22.06 -27.66 -17.62
CA VAL A 426 -21.38 -27.26 -16.37
C VAL A 426 -22.23 -26.22 -15.66
N VAL A 427 -22.33 -26.36 -14.35
CA VAL A 427 -23.12 -25.49 -13.49
C VAL A 427 -22.28 -25.10 -12.28
N ILE A 428 -22.36 -23.82 -11.88
CA ILE A 428 -21.90 -23.40 -10.56
C ILE A 428 -23.13 -23.14 -9.68
N TYR A 429 -23.23 -23.93 -8.62
CA TYR A 429 -24.26 -23.80 -7.60
C TYR A 429 -23.72 -22.98 -6.44
N ARG A 430 -24.38 -21.87 -6.11
CA ARG A 430 -23.97 -21.00 -5.00
C ARG A 430 -24.83 -21.25 -3.78
N PHE A 431 -24.22 -21.38 -2.61
CA PHE A 431 -24.94 -21.40 -1.33
C PHE A 431 -25.21 -19.98 -0.84
N GLU A 432 -26.43 -19.78 -0.35
CA GLU A 432 -26.86 -18.58 0.36
C GLU A 432 -26.61 -18.73 1.88
N PRO A 433 -26.65 -17.64 2.66
CA PRO A 433 -26.40 -17.69 4.10
C PRO A 433 -27.35 -18.60 4.89
N ASP A 434 -28.54 -18.86 4.37
CA ASP A 434 -29.54 -19.77 4.95
C ASP A 434 -29.35 -21.23 4.50
N TRP A 435 -28.25 -21.53 3.81
CA TRP A 435 -27.93 -22.82 3.18
C TRP A 435 -28.87 -23.25 2.06
N SER A 436 -29.81 -22.38 1.65
CA SER A 436 -30.42 -22.53 0.33
C SER A 436 -29.36 -22.33 -0.74
N GLY A 437 -29.65 -22.72 -1.97
CA GLY A 437 -28.75 -22.40 -3.05
C GLY A 437 -29.44 -22.37 -4.39
N LEU A 438 -28.72 -21.79 -5.35
CA LEU A 438 -29.22 -21.55 -6.68
C LEU A 438 -28.13 -21.82 -7.69
N VAL A 439 -28.54 -22.24 -8.88
CA VAL A 439 -27.65 -22.30 -10.04
C VAL A 439 -27.34 -20.86 -10.48
N ALA A 440 -26.14 -20.39 -10.13
CA ALA A 440 -25.72 -19.00 -10.32
C ALA A 440 -25.35 -18.73 -11.79
N VAL A 441 -24.70 -19.70 -12.42
CA VAL A 441 -24.34 -19.68 -13.84
C VAL A 441 -24.41 -21.09 -14.41
N GLU A 442 -24.56 -21.17 -15.72
CA GLU A 442 -24.49 -22.42 -16.47
C GLU A 442 -23.75 -22.25 -17.80
N SER A 443 -23.17 -23.35 -18.27
CA SER A 443 -22.68 -23.50 -19.64
C SER A 443 -23.28 -24.78 -20.23
N LEU A 444 -23.86 -24.68 -21.42
CA LEU A 444 -24.68 -25.73 -22.02
C LEU A 444 -24.17 -26.12 -23.41
N ALA A 445 -24.17 -27.42 -23.70
CA ALA A 445 -24.09 -27.94 -25.06
C ALA A 445 -25.48 -27.91 -25.75
N PRO A 446 -25.53 -27.86 -27.09
CA PRO A 446 -26.79 -27.90 -27.82
C PRO A 446 -27.65 -29.11 -27.46
N GLY A 447 -28.94 -28.89 -27.15
CA GLY A 447 -29.90 -29.95 -26.84
C GLY A 447 -30.03 -30.30 -25.35
N CYS A 448 -29.27 -29.66 -24.45
CA CYS A 448 -29.43 -29.81 -23.01
C CYS A 448 -30.45 -28.84 -22.42
N MET A 449 -31.22 -29.29 -21.42
CA MET A 449 -32.12 -28.44 -20.63
C MET A 449 -31.33 -27.45 -19.77
N SER A 450 -31.76 -26.18 -19.78
CA SER A 450 -31.25 -25.12 -18.91
C SER A 450 -31.71 -25.32 -17.46
N LEU A 451 -30.80 -25.10 -16.52
CA LEU A 451 -31.01 -25.14 -15.07
C LEU A 451 -30.78 -23.77 -14.40
N LEU A 452 -30.51 -22.71 -15.17
CA LEU A 452 -30.19 -21.39 -14.64
C LEU A 452 -31.27 -20.87 -13.71
N GLY A 453 -30.88 -20.40 -12.52
CA GLY A 453 -31.82 -19.87 -11.53
C GLY A 453 -32.72 -20.92 -10.87
N LEU A 454 -32.56 -22.21 -11.18
CA LEU A 454 -33.28 -23.28 -10.50
C LEU A 454 -32.83 -23.31 -9.02
N ASN A 455 -33.78 -23.10 -8.13
CA ASN A 455 -33.59 -23.34 -6.70
C ASN A 455 -33.87 -24.82 -6.45
N VAL A 456 -32.81 -25.59 -6.26
CA VAL A 456 -32.93 -27.02 -5.93
C VAL A 456 -33.18 -27.10 -4.42
N MET A 457 -34.41 -26.80 -4.01
CA MET A 457 -34.93 -27.16 -2.69
C MET A 457 -35.09 -28.68 -2.68
N ASP A 458 -34.02 -29.34 -2.28
CA ASP A 458 -33.86 -30.78 -2.43
C ASP A 458 -34.71 -31.50 -1.37
N THR A 459 -36.01 -31.70 -1.65
CA THR A 459 -36.98 -32.34 -0.74
C THR A 459 -36.61 -33.77 -0.36
N CYS A 460 -35.64 -34.37 -1.04
CA CYS A 460 -35.13 -35.72 -0.77
C CYS A 460 -33.75 -35.74 -0.08
N PHE A 461 -33.19 -34.58 0.25
CA PHE A 461 -31.86 -34.41 0.85
C PHE A 461 -31.96 -33.64 2.17
N LEU A 462 -32.19 -34.37 3.27
CA LEU A 462 -32.09 -33.81 4.61
C LEU A 462 -30.60 -33.60 4.98
N SER A 463 -30.17 -32.33 4.95
CA SER A 463 -29.10 -31.65 5.72
C SER A 463 -27.71 -32.29 5.93
N THR A 464 -27.37 -33.43 5.34
CA THR A 464 -26.15 -34.20 5.71
C THR A 464 -24.98 -34.10 4.72
N ARG A 465 -25.16 -33.49 3.54
CA ARG A 465 -24.09 -33.41 2.52
C ARG A 465 -23.37 -32.07 2.40
N ALA A 466 -23.91 -30.98 2.94
CA ALA A 466 -23.14 -29.74 3.05
C ALA A 466 -21.84 -30.01 3.85
N ASP A 467 -21.97 -30.73 4.97
CA ASP A 467 -20.84 -31.21 5.77
C ASP A 467 -19.88 -32.11 4.97
N TYR A 468 -20.41 -32.99 4.10
CA TYR A 468 -19.60 -33.86 3.26
C TYR A 468 -18.72 -33.05 2.30
N TYR A 469 -19.27 -32.05 1.61
CA TYR A 469 -18.54 -31.20 0.68
C TYR A 469 -17.67 -30.15 1.39
N GLN A 470 -18.05 -29.72 2.60
CA GLN A 470 -17.24 -28.84 3.42
C GLN A 470 -15.93 -29.50 3.87
N GLN A 471 -15.92 -30.82 4.01
CA GLN A 471 -14.69 -31.60 4.23
C GLN A 471 -13.81 -31.74 2.96
N GLY A 472 -14.18 -31.10 1.85
CA GLY A 472 -13.45 -31.17 0.58
C GLY A 472 -13.69 -32.44 -0.23
N ASN A 473 -14.66 -33.28 0.17
CA ASN A 473 -14.92 -34.52 -0.54
C ASN A 473 -15.53 -34.24 -1.93
N THR A 474 -15.06 -34.97 -2.94
CA THR A 474 -15.61 -34.94 -4.31
C THR A 474 -16.51 -36.14 -4.54
N ARG A 475 -17.56 -35.96 -5.33
CA ARG A 475 -18.47 -37.05 -5.71
C ARG A 475 -18.53 -37.20 -7.22
N ALA A 476 -18.13 -38.36 -7.72
CA ALA A 476 -18.31 -38.77 -9.10
C ALA A 476 -19.37 -39.89 -9.17
N ILE A 477 -20.35 -39.73 -10.05
CA ILE A 477 -21.39 -40.71 -10.37
C ILE A 477 -21.25 -41.02 -11.86
N GLU A 478 -20.89 -42.25 -12.19
CA GLU A 478 -20.68 -42.69 -13.57
C GLU A 478 -21.99 -43.04 -14.27
N ASN A 479 -22.91 -43.64 -13.52
CA ASN A 479 -24.24 -44.01 -13.97
C ASN A 479 -25.26 -43.89 -12.82
N ILE A 480 -26.23 -42.99 -12.98
CA ILE A 480 -27.27 -42.77 -11.97
C ILE A 480 -28.17 -43.98 -11.72
N GLU A 481 -28.26 -44.94 -12.64
CA GLU A 481 -29.13 -46.12 -12.52
C GLU A 481 -28.51 -47.25 -11.66
N ASN A 482 -27.17 -47.29 -11.54
CA ASN A 482 -26.46 -48.48 -11.02
C ASN A 482 -25.63 -48.23 -9.74
N GLU A 483 -25.59 -47.01 -9.20
CA GLU A 483 -24.70 -46.62 -8.09
C GLU A 483 -25.33 -46.58 -6.70
N GLY A 484 -26.45 -47.30 -6.47
CA GLY A 484 -27.05 -47.37 -5.14
C GLY A 484 -27.60 -46.02 -4.62
N LEU A 485 -28.01 -45.13 -5.53
CA LEU A 485 -28.72 -43.89 -5.20
C LEU A 485 -30.15 -44.20 -4.71
N SER A 486 -30.72 -43.32 -3.89
CA SER A 486 -32.12 -43.45 -3.49
C SER A 486 -33.05 -43.24 -4.70
N PRO A 487 -34.21 -43.92 -4.77
CA PRO A 487 -35.13 -43.80 -5.91
C PRO A 487 -35.53 -42.35 -6.22
N CYS A 488 -35.83 -41.55 -5.19
CA CYS A 488 -36.14 -40.12 -5.39
C CYS A 488 -34.98 -39.33 -6.03
N HIS A 489 -33.73 -39.63 -5.65
CA HIS A 489 -32.58 -38.93 -6.22
C HIS A 489 -32.34 -39.32 -7.68
N VAL A 490 -32.60 -40.58 -8.04
CA VAL A 490 -32.57 -41.03 -9.43
C VAL A 490 -33.64 -40.30 -10.26
N GLU A 491 -34.87 -40.23 -9.76
CA GLU A 491 -35.98 -39.50 -10.43
C GLU A 491 -35.65 -38.02 -10.64
N LEU A 492 -35.09 -37.36 -9.62
CA LEU A 492 -34.63 -35.97 -9.74
C LEU A 492 -33.59 -35.82 -10.85
N LEU A 493 -32.49 -36.60 -10.82
CA LEU A 493 -31.43 -36.51 -11.82
C LEU A 493 -31.94 -36.85 -13.24
N GLN A 494 -32.86 -37.82 -13.37
CA GLN A 494 -33.51 -38.15 -14.63
C GLN A 494 -34.38 -37.00 -15.15
N SER A 495 -35.16 -36.35 -14.28
CA SER A 495 -35.98 -35.18 -14.65
C SER A 495 -35.12 -34.02 -15.18
N LEU A 496 -33.88 -33.90 -14.70
CA LEU A 496 -32.89 -32.91 -15.14
C LEU A 496 -32.02 -33.39 -16.32
N GLN A 497 -32.36 -34.55 -16.90
CA GLN A 497 -31.69 -35.24 -18.00
C GLN A 497 -30.24 -35.65 -17.73
N ILE A 498 -29.86 -35.85 -16.46
CA ILE A 498 -28.50 -36.23 -16.07
C ILE A 498 -28.35 -37.75 -16.14
N ARG A 499 -27.26 -38.24 -16.75
CA ARG A 499 -26.89 -39.66 -16.77
C ARG A 499 -25.61 -39.98 -16.01
N ALA A 500 -24.66 -39.04 -16.00
CA ALA A 500 -23.46 -39.07 -15.16
C ALA A 500 -23.23 -37.67 -14.57
N ASN A 501 -22.65 -37.61 -13.36
CA ASN A 501 -22.52 -36.38 -12.59
C ASN A 501 -21.19 -36.32 -11.83
N LEU A 502 -20.47 -35.21 -11.91
CA LEU A 502 -19.28 -34.93 -11.12
C LEU A 502 -19.50 -33.64 -10.32
N VAL A 503 -19.38 -33.72 -9.00
CA VAL A 503 -19.61 -32.61 -8.07
C VAL A 503 -18.37 -32.37 -7.24
N VAL A 504 -17.83 -31.15 -7.33
CA VAL A 504 -16.63 -30.71 -6.61
C VAL A 504 -16.94 -29.44 -5.80
N PRO A 505 -16.44 -29.33 -4.55
CA PRO A 505 -16.66 -28.15 -3.74
C PRO A 505 -15.79 -26.96 -4.17
N ILE A 506 -16.37 -25.76 -4.16
CA ILE A 506 -15.64 -24.49 -4.23
C ILE A 506 -15.47 -24.01 -2.79
N LEU A 507 -14.28 -24.21 -2.24
CA LEU A 507 -13.95 -23.86 -0.86
C LEU A 507 -13.16 -22.55 -0.80
N GLN A 508 -13.68 -21.58 -0.07
CA GLN A 508 -12.91 -20.40 0.35
C GLN A 508 -12.37 -20.67 1.75
N GLN A 509 -11.09 -21.03 1.86
CA GLN A 509 -10.49 -21.51 3.10
C GLN A 509 -11.25 -22.76 3.62
N GLU A 510 -11.92 -22.67 4.77
CA GLU A 510 -12.72 -23.75 5.36
C GLU A 510 -14.24 -23.60 5.11
N ARG A 511 -14.64 -22.55 4.38
CA ARG A 511 -16.05 -22.28 4.07
C ARG A 511 -16.42 -22.82 2.70
N LEU A 512 -17.47 -23.64 2.65
CA LEU A 512 -18.11 -24.04 1.40
C LEU A 512 -18.86 -22.85 0.80
N TRP A 513 -18.35 -22.32 -0.31
CA TRP A 513 -18.97 -21.19 -1.02
C TRP A 513 -20.02 -21.69 -2.02
N GLY A 514 -19.72 -22.79 -2.70
CA GLY A 514 -20.56 -23.35 -3.74
C GLY A 514 -20.06 -24.70 -4.23
N LEU A 515 -20.69 -25.21 -5.28
CA LEU A 515 -20.31 -26.45 -5.95
C LEU A 515 -20.07 -26.16 -7.43
N LEU A 516 -18.98 -26.69 -7.97
CA LEU A 516 -18.74 -26.79 -9.40
C LEU A 516 -19.20 -28.18 -9.84
N ILE A 517 -20.13 -28.21 -10.80
CA ILE A 517 -20.84 -29.44 -11.18
C ILE A 517 -20.73 -29.66 -12.69
N ALA A 518 -20.29 -30.84 -13.10
CA ALA A 518 -20.30 -31.29 -14.48
C ALA A 518 -21.31 -32.42 -14.69
N HIS A 519 -22.13 -32.26 -15.73
CA HIS A 519 -23.18 -33.20 -16.12
C HIS A 519 -22.88 -33.80 -17.49
N GLN A 520 -23.00 -35.12 -17.61
CA GLN A 520 -23.18 -35.80 -18.89
C GLN A 520 -24.66 -36.20 -19.00
N CYS A 521 -25.33 -35.69 -20.02
CA CYS A 521 -26.77 -35.89 -20.23
C CYS A 521 -27.04 -36.96 -21.30
N SER A 522 -26.16 -37.05 -22.29
CA SER A 522 -26.30 -37.93 -23.45
C SER A 522 -26.00 -39.41 -23.17
N ARG A 523 -25.08 -39.70 -22.24
CA ARG A 523 -24.59 -41.07 -21.94
C ARG A 523 -24.03 -41.17 -20.52
N THR A 524 -23.80 -42.39 -20.07
CA THR A 524 -22.96 -42.64 -18.88
C THR A 524 -21.51 -42.24 -19.17
N ARG A 525 -20.75 -41.90 -18.13
CA ARG A 525 -19.35 -41.47 -18.27
C ARG A 525 -18.54 -41.97 -17.09
N GLN A 526 -17.46 -42.68 -17.39
CA GLN A 526 -16.46 -43.01 -16.37
C GLN A 526 -15.55 -41.82 -16.17
N TRP A 527 -15.47 -41.32 -14.95
CA TRP A 527 -14.66 -40.15 -14.60
C TRP A 527 -13.26 -40.63 -14.25
N GLN A 528 -12.27 -40.26 -15.06
CA GLN A 528 -10.89 -40.65 -14.78
C GLN A 528 -10.37 -39.88 -13.56
N GLN A 529 -9.51 -40.51 -12.75
CA GLN A 529 -8.95 -39.85 -11.57
C GLN A 529 -8.18 -38.56 -11.93
N SER A 530 -7.52 -38.53 -13.08
CA SER A 530 -6.87 -37.33 -13.61
C SER A 530 -7.87 -36.21 -13.92
N GLU A 531 -9.04 -36.52 -14.47
CA GLU A 531 -10.10 -35.54 -14.72
C GLU A 531 -10.65 -34.98 -13.40
N ILE A 532 -10.88 -35.85 -12.40
CA ILE A 532 -11.36 -35.45 -11.07
C ILE A 532 -10.36 -34.52 -10.39
N ASN A 533 -9.07 -34.85 -10.45
CA ASN A 533 -8.01 -34.03 -9.86
C ASN A 533 -7.93 -32.65 -10.55
N LEU A 534 -8.04 -32.62 -11.88
CA LEU A 534 -8.03 -31.39 -12.67
C LEU A 534 -9.25 -30.50 -12.36
N PHE A 535 -10.41 -31.11 -12.20
CA PHE A 535 -11.65 -30.41 -11.85
C PHE A 535 -11.57 -29.79 -10.44
N ASN A 536 -10.99 -30.52 -9.48
CA ASN A 536 -10.66 -30.00 -8.14
C ASN A 536 -9.69 -28.82 -8.19
N GLN A 537 -8.64 -28.89 -9.01
CA GLN A 537 -7.71 -27.78 -9.18
C GLN A 537 -8.43 -26.53 -9.71
N LEU A 538 -9.26 -26.68 -10.74
CA LEU A 538 -10.02 -25.55 -11.31
C LEU A 538 -11.04 -24.98 -10.33
N ALA A 539 -11.70 -25.80 -9.51
CA ALA A 539 -12.57 -25.33 -8.44
C ALA A 539 -11.80 -24.51 -7.39
N GLY A 540 -10.58 -24.92 -7.03
CA GLY A 540 -9.68 -24.13 -6.18
C GLY A 540 -9.28 -22.79 -6.81
N GLN A 541 -8.99 -22.77 -8.12
CA GLN A 541 -8.67 -21.53 -8.84
C GLN A 541 -9.87 -20.58 -8.91
N ALA A 542 -11.07 -21.11 -9.14
CA ALA A 542 -12.31 -20.35 -9.08
C ALA A 542 -12.54 -19.78 -7.67
N ALA A 543 -12.30 -20.56 -6.61
CA ALA A 543 -12.44 -20.09 -5.24
C ALA A 543 -11.54 -18.88 -4.93
N ILE A 544 -10.27 -18.93 -5.38
CA ILE A 544 -9.32 -17.81 -5.24
C ILE A 544 -9.83 -16.57 -6.00
N ALA A 545 -10.28 -16.73 -7.24
CA ALA A 545 -10.78 -15.62 -8.06
C ALA A 545 -12.04 -14.97 -7.45
N ILE A 546 -12.98 -15.80 -6.96
CA ILE A 546 -14.19 -15.33 -6.25
C ILE A 546 -13.79 -14.55 -5.00
N HIS A 547 -12.85 -15.06 -4.19
CA HIS A 547 -12.38 -14.38 -2.98
C HIS A 547 -11.72 -13.03 -3.32
N GLN A 548 -10.91 -12.99 -4.38
CA GLN A 548 -10.29 -11.76 -4.87
C GLN A 548 -11.33 -10.71 -5.29
N SER A 549 -12.37 -11.12 -6.01
CA SER A 549 -13.49 -10.24 -6.40
C SER A 549 -14.19 -9.65 -5.16
N GLU A 550 -14.50 -10.48 -4.16
CA GLU A 550 -15.15 -10.02 -2.93
C GLU A 550 -14.27 -9.03 -2.14
N LEU A 551 -12.96 -9.29 -2.03
CA LEU A 551 -12.02 -8.38 -1.38
C LEU A 551 -11.90 -7.04 -2.13
N TYR A 552 -11.83 -7.08 -3.46
CA TYR A 552 -11.76 -5.89 -4.29
C TYR A 552 -12.99 -4.99 -4.10
N HIS A 553 -14.20 -5.56 -4.14
CA HIS A 553 -15.43 -4.79 -3.89
C HIS A 553 -15.49 -4.23 -2.46
N LYS A 554 -15.01 -4.98 -1.45
CA LYS A 554 -14.92 -4.47 -0.07
C LYS A 554 -13.97 -3.27 0.02
N LEU A 555 -12.79 -3.37 -0.59
CA LEU A 555 -11.81 -2.30 -0.61
C LEU A 555 -12.35 -1.06 -1.34
N GLN A 556 -13.00 -1.25 -2.49
CA GLN A 556 -13.60 -0.16 -3.26
C GLN A 556 -14.66 0.59 -2.43
N LYS A 557 -15.55 -0.14 -1.74
CA LYS A 557 -16.56 0.46 -0.85
C LYS A 557 -15.92 1.20 0.32
N ALA A 558 -14.89 0.62 0.94
CA ALA A 558 -14.16 1.26 2.04
C ALA A 558 -13.46 2.56 1.59
N ASN A 559 -12.82 2.54 0.42
CA ASN A 559 -12.18 3.72 -0.15
C ASN A 559 -13.19 4.82 -0.51
N GLN A 560 -14.34 4.45 -1.09
CA GLN A 560 -15.41 5.40 -1.37
C GLN A 560 -15.94 6.04 -0.08
N GLU A 561 -16.11 5.25 0.99
CA GLU A 561 -16.55 5.78 2.28
C GLU A 561 -15.50 6.66 2.93
N LEU A 562 -14.22 6.28 2.87
CA LEU A 562 -13.12 7.13 3.35
C LEU A 562 -13.03 8.45 2.58
N GLN A 563 -13.19 8.42 1.26
CA GLN A 563 -13.24 9.63 0.44
C GLN A 563 -14.44 10.51 0.83
N ARG A 564 -15.62 9.91 1.04
CA ARG A 564 -16.81 10.63 1.50
C ARG A 564 -16.57 11.30 2.86
N LEU A 565 -16.00 10.58 3.82
CA LEU A 565 -15.68 11.08 5.16
C LEU A 565 -14.59 12.15 5.15
N ALA A 566 -13.61 12.02 4.25
CA ALA A 566 -12.53 12.99 4.11
C ALA A 566 -12.96 14.28 3.40
N ALA A 567 -13.96 14.22 2.52
CA ALA A 567 -14.43 15.35 1.71
C ALA A 567 -15.69 16.05 2.27
N SER A 568 -16.43 15.42 3.18
CA SER A 568 -17.70 15.95 3.71
C SER A 568 -17.58 16.42 5.16
N ASP A 569 -18.48 17.30 5.59
CA ASP A 569 -18.65 17.72 6.98
C ASP A 569 -19.50 16.71 7.75
N GLY A 570 -19.03 16.28 8.92
CA GLY A 570 -19.66 15.22 9.70
C GLY A 570 -21.06 15.56 10.23
N LEU A 571 -21.37 16.85 10.43
CA LEU A 571 -22.68 17.28 10.91
C LEU A 571 -23.68 17.52 9.77
N THR A 572 -23.27 18.29 8.76
CA THR A 572 -24.16 18.84 7.73
C THR A 572 -24.21 18.00 6.46
N GLN A 573 -23.28 17.05 6.28
CA GLN A 573 -23.16 16.17 5.10
C GLN A 573 -22.89 16.89 3.77
N VAL A 574 -22.71 18.22 3.77
CA VAL A 574 -22.17 18.97 2.62
C VAL A 574 -20.65 18.88 2.60
N ALA A 575 -19.99 19.40 1.57
CA ALA A 575 -18.53 19.39 1.50
C ALA A 575 -17.90 20.10 2.70
N ASN A 576 -16.75 19.64 3.18
CA ASN A 576 -16.00 20.34 4.20
C ASN A 576 -15.09 21.42 3.60
N ARG A 577 -14.49 22.25 4.47
CA ARG A 577 -13.60 23.33 4.06
C ARG A 577 -12.42 22.87 3.19
N ARG A 578 -11.85 21.69 3.44
CA ARG A 578 -10.76 21.17 2.61
C ARG A 578 -11.24 20.91 1.17
N CYS A 579 -12.39 20.24 1.02
CA CYS A 579 -12.98 19.98 -0.29
C CYS A 579 -13.35 21.29 -1.02
N PHE A 580 -13.81 22.30 -0.29
CA PHE A 580 -14.00 23.65 -0.82
C PHE A 580 -12.70 24.24 -1.39
N ASP A 581 -11.61 24.23 -0.62
CA ASP A 581 -10.32 24.80 -1.05
C ASP A 581 -9.78 24.08 -2.31
N ASP A 582 -9.86 22.75 -2.34
CA ASP A 582 -9.39 21.93 -3.46
C ASP A 582 -10.23 22.18 -4.73
N THR A 583 -11.55 22.26 -4.59
CA THR A 583 -12.48 22.51 -5.70
C THR A 583 -12.31 23.91 -6.24
N LEU A 584 -12.21 24.92 -5.37
CA LEU A 584 -12.03 26.31 -5.77
C LEU A 584 -10.73 26.47 -6.55
N ASN A 585 -9.63 25.86 -6.10
CA ASN A 585 -8.35 25.89 -6.82
C ASN A 585 -8.45 25.21 -8.20
N SER A 586 -9.11 24.07 -8.27
CA SER A 586 -9.28 23.32 -9.53
C SER A 586 -10.12 24.09 -10.54
N GLU A 587 -11.25 24.65 -10.09
CA GLU A 587 -12.13 25.49 -10.91
C GLU A 587 -11.47 26.79 -11.33
N TRP A 588 -10.66 27.40 -10.46
CA TRP A 588 -9.88 28.59 -10.79
C TRP A 588 -8.95 28.33 -11.99
N GLN A 589 -8.18 27.24 -11.94
CA GLN A 589 -7.26 26.88 -13.03
C GLN A 589 -7.99 26.52 -14.32
N ARG A 590 -9.17 25.89 -14.24
CA ARG A 590 -9.99 25.59 -15.41
C ARG A 590 -10.54 26.86 -16.05
N LEU A 591 -11.22 27.69 -15.28
CA LEU A 591 -11.91 28.88 -15.77
C LEU A 591 -10.93 30.00 -16.17
N ALA A 592 -9.73 30.05 -15.59
CA ALA A 592 -8.67 30.93 -16.07
C ALA A 592 -8.25 30.60 -17.52
N ARG A 593 -8.28 29.32 -17.91
CA ARG A 593 -8.00 28.90 -19.30
C ARG A 593 -9.18 29.14 -20.21
N GLU A 594 -10.39 28.89 -19.73
CA GLU A 594 -11.63 29.05 -20.50
C GLU A 594 -12.08 30.52 -20.62
N GLN A 595 -11.49 31.44 -19.83
CA GLN A 595 -11.89 32.84 -19.74
C GLN A 595 -13.39 33.00 -19.42
N ALA A 596 -13.85 32.22 -18.44
CA ALA A 596 -15.24 32.17 -18.02
C ALA A 596 -15.42 32.63 -16.56
N TYR A 597 -16.66 33.01 -16.21
CA TYR A 597 -16.98 33.54 -14.88
C TYR A 597 -16.92 32.45 -13.80
N LEU A 598 -16.38 32.83 -12.65
CA LEU A 598 -16.46 32.07 -11.40
C LEU A 598 -17.10 32.97 -10.34
N SER A 599 -18.23 32.52 -9.79
CA SER A 599 -18.88 33.19 -8.67
C SER A 599 -18.73 32.40 -7.37
N LEU A 600 -18.63 33.13 -6.27
CA LEU A 600 -18.58 32.61 -4.91
C LEU A 600 -19.64 33.31 -4.08
N ILE A 601 -20.37 32.53 -3.30
CA ILE A 601 -21.31 33.04 -2.30
C ILE A 601 -20.82 32.56 -0.93
N LEU A 602 -20.56 33.50 -0.03
CA LEU A 602 -20.35 33.21 1.40
C LEU A 602 -21.60 33.58 2.18
N CYS A 603 -22.05 32.66 3.02
CA CYS A 603 -23.29 32.78 3.78
C CYS A 603 -22.99 32.59 5.26
N ASP A 604 -23.72 33.29 6.12
CA ASP A 604 -23.64 33.11 7.57
C ASP A 604 -25.03 33.15 8.20
N VAL A 605 -25.25 32.29 9.19
CA VAL A 605 -26.52 32.19 9.90
C VAL A 605 -26.68 33.32 10.90
N ASP A 606 -27.66 34.20 10.65
CA ASP A 606 -27.84 35.42 11.42
C ASP A 606 -28.18 35.14 12.89
N TYR A 607 -27.37 35.70 13.80
CA TYR A 607 -27.52 35.55 15.25
C TYR A 607 -27.57 34.09 15.74
N PHE A 608 -26.80 33.19 15.11
CA PHE A 608 -26.82 31.77 15.45
C PHE A 608 -26.35 31.47 16.89
N LYS A 609 -25.44 32.28 17.44
CA LYS A 609 -25.09 32.20 18.87
C LYS A 609 -26.31 32.40 19.78
N LEU A 610 -27.15 33.41 19.54
CA LEU A 610 -28.37 33.63 20.32
C LEU A 610 -29.37 32.47 20.15
N TYR A 611 -29.41 31.88 18.95
CA TYR A 611 -30.24 30.71 18.70
C TYR A 611 -29.80 29.53 19.59
N ASN A 612 -28.50 29.24 19.64
CA ASN A 612 -27.92 28.23 20.51
C ASN A 612 -28.14 28.52 21.99
N ASP A 613 -28.00 29.78 22.41
CA ASP A 613 -28.22 30.18 23.80
C ASP A 613 -29.69 30.00 24.23
N THR A 614 -30.63 30.08 23.28
CA THR A 614 -32.07 29.96 23.52
C THR A 614 -32.56 28.50 23.45
N HIS A 615 -32.10 27.73 22.47
CA HIS A 615 -32.63 26.40 22.16
C HIS A 615 -31.66 25.25 22.49
N GLY A 616 -30.42 25.56 22.85
CA GLY A 616 -29.35 24.60 23.13
C GLY A 616 -28.62 24.14 21.86
N HIS A 617 -27.39 23.64 22.04
CA HIS A 617 -26.51 23.23 20.94
C HIS A 617 -27.08 22.13 20.04
N LEU A 618 -27.85 21.17 20.59
CA LEU A 618 -28.47 20.11 19.78
C LEU A 618 -29.50 20.67 18.79
N ALA A 619 -30.29 21.65 19.21
CA ALA A 619 -31.23 22.34 18.32
C ALA A 619 -30.48 23.19 17.27
N GLY A 620 -29.35 23.78 17.64
CA GLY A 620 -28.44 24.43 16.69
C GLY A 620 -27.91 23.48 15.62
N ASP A 621 -27.47 22.28 16.02
CA ASP A 621 -27.00 21.25 15.11
C ASP A 621 -28.08 20.81 14.12
N ASP A 622 -29.32 20.66 14.60
CA ASP A 622 -30.49 20.38 13.75
C ASP A 622 -30.79 21.55 12.80
N ALA A 623 -30.67 22.79 13.27
CA ALA A 623 -30.82 23.98 12.43
C ALA A 623 -29.76 24.03 11.32
N LEU A 624 -28.49 23.77 11.63
CA LEU A 624 -27.42 23.71 10.63
C LEU A 624 -27.65 22.61 9.59
N ARG A 625 -28.14 21.43 10.01
CA ARG A 625 -28.52 20.35 9.07
C ARG A 625 -29.63 20.81 8.11
N ASN A 626 -30.67 21.44 8.63
CA ASN A 626 -31.77 21.96 7.81
C ASN A 626 -31.33 23.08 6.86
N VAL A 627 -30.47 24.00 7.32
CA VAL A 627 -29.89 25.07 6.50
C VAL A 627 -29.04 24.48 5.37
N ALA A 628 -28.14 23.55 5.67
CA ALA A 628 -27.27 22.91 4.68
C ALA A 628 -28.09 22.15 3.62
N GLN A 629 -29.14 21.45 4.03
CA GLN A 629 -30.03 20.73 3.13
C GLN A 629 -30.81 21.68 2.22
N ALA A 630 -31.33 22.80 2.75
CA ALA A 630 -32.03 23.81 1.97
C ALA A 630 -31.12 24.48 0.92
N ILE A 631 -29.87 24.79 1.29
CA ILE A 631 -28.88 25.32 0.35
C ILE A 631 -28.60 24.28 -0.74
N SER A 632 -28.35 23.02 -0.36
CA SER A 632 -28.04 21.94 -1.31
C SER A 632 -29.18 21.64 -2.29
N GLN A 633 -30.44 21.76 -1.86
CA GLN A 633 -31.61 21.58 -2.72
C GLN A 633 -31.82 22.72 -3.72
N THR A 634 -31.27 23.90 -3.43
CA THR A 634 -31.32 25.05 -4.35
C THR A 634 -30.39 24.83 -5.54
N ILE A 635 -29.26 24.16 -5.30
CA ILE A 635 -28.25 23.92 -6.30
C ILE A 635 -28.62 22.71 -7.16
N LYS A 636 -28.76 22.94 -8.48
CA LYS A 636 -29.24 21.92 -9.42
C LYS A 636 -28.16 21.40 -10.38
N ARG A 637 -27.01 22.07 -10.46
CA ARG A 637 -25.96 21.71 -11.42
C ARG A 637 -24.91 20.83 -10.76
N PRO A 638 -24.40 19.79 -11.43
CA PRO A 638 -23.37 18.91 -10.88
C PRO A 638 -22.03 19.61 -10.60
N ALA A 639 -21.77 20.75 -11.25
CA ALA A 639 -20.52 21.50 -11.12
C ALA A 639 -20.53 22.50 -9.95
N ASP A 640 -21.69 22.79 -9.39
CA ASP A 640 -21.82 23.71 -8.27
C ASP A 640 -21.51 22.95 -6.97
N LEU A 641 -20.83 23.60 -6.03
CA LEU A 641 -20.44 22.99 -4.75
C LEU A 641 -21.03 23.76 -3.58
N VAL A 642 -21.65 23.06 -2.63
CA VAL A 642 -21.99 23.59 -1.30
C VAL A 642 -21.01 23.02 -0.28
N ALA A 643 -20.40 23.89 0.52
CA ALA A 643 -19.49 23.50 1.58
C ALA A 643 -19.79 24.23 2.89
N ARG A 644 -19.55 23.55 4.01
CA ARG A 644 -19.47 24.18 5.32
C ARG A 644 -18.08 24.79 5.49
N TYR A 645 -18.01 26.11 5.46
CA TYR A 645 -16.76 26.87 5.46
C TYR A 645 -16.26 27.17 6.89
N GLY A 646 -17.21 27.34 7.82
CA GLY A 646 -16.95 27.64 9.23
C GLY A 646 -17.98 26.99 10.15
N GLY A 647 -18.06 27.45 11.41
CA GLY A 647 -18.99 26.91 12.39
C GLY A 647 -20.45 27.08 11.97
N GLU A 648 -20.82 28.29 11.57
CA GLU A 648 -22.15 28.70 11.11
C GLU A 648 -22.13 29.29 9.69
N GLU A 649 -21.02 29.09 8.99
CA GLU A 649 -20.74 29.68 7.67
C GLU A 649 -20.76 28.62 6.58
N PHE A 650 -21.39 28.96 5.45
CA PHE A 650 -21.47 28.11 4.26
C PHE A 650 -20.90 28.85 3.06
N ALA A 651 -20.19 28.12 2.19
CA ALA A 651 -19.67 28.63 0.94
C ALA A 651 -20.31 27.88 -0.23
N ILE A 652 -20.65 28.61 -1.29
CA ILE A 652 -21.15 28.05 -2.55
C ILE A 652 -20.25 28.48 -3.69
N ILE A 653 -19.69 27.51 -4.41
CA ILE A 653 -18.92 27.72 -5.64
C ILE A 653 -19.85 27.53 -6.83
N LEU A 654 -19.91 28.53 -7.72
CA LEU A 654 -20.72 28.52 -8.94
C LEU A 654 -19.83 28.74 -10.18
N PRO A 655 -19.30 27.66 -10.78
CA PRO A 655 -18.58 27.76 -12.05
C PRO A 655 -19.48 28.23 -13.19
N ASN A 656 -18.89 28.92 -14.17
CA ASN A 656 -19.60 29.40 -15.37
C ASN A 656 -20.87 30.20 -15.06
N THR A 657 -20.84 30.96 -13.98
CA THR A 657 -21.97 31.75 -13.50
C THR A 657 -21.49 33.18 -13.32
N ASP A 658 -22.24 34.14 -13.87
CA ASP A 658 -21.97 35.56 -13.72
C ASP A 658 -22.64 36.13 -12.46
N ALA A 659 -22.44 37.42 -12.19
CA ALA A 659 -22.98 38.06 -11.00
C ALA A 659 -24.53 38.01 -10.94
N GLY A 660 -25.20 38.14 -12.09
CA GLY A 660 -26.65 38.06 -12.17
C GLY A 660 -27.16 36.67 -11.81
N GLY A 661 -26.55 35.63 -12.36
CA GLY A 661 -26.86 34.24 -12.02
C GLY A 661 -26.59 33.92 -10.56
N ALA A 662 -25.48 34.40 -10.00
CA ALA A 662 -25.13 34.20 -8.60
C ALA A 662 -26.14 34.85 -7.64
N ILE A 663 -26.64 36.05 -7.97
CA ILE A 663 -27.70 36.71 -7.18
C ILE A 663 -29.01 35.92 -7.20
N ILE A 664 -29.38 35.33 -8.35
CA ILE A 664 -30.58 34.49 -8.44
C ILE A 664 -30.46 33.31 -7.48
N VAL A 665 -29.32 32.61 -7.51
CA VAL A 665 -29.05 31.48 -6.60
C VAL A 665 -29.08 31.94 -5.13
N ALA A 666 -28.44 33.07 -4.80
CA ALA A 666 -28.47 33.63 -3.44
C ALA A 666 -29.90 33.96 -2.97
N THR A 667 -30.74 34.48 -3.86
CA THR A 667 -32.15 34.82 -3.58
C THR A 667 -33.00 33.56 -3.38
N GLU A 668 -32.78 32.53 -4.20
CA GLU A 668 -33.44 31.24 -4.03
C GLU A 668 -33.05 30.59 -2.69
N ILE A 669 -31.77 30.67 -2.29
CA ILE A 669 -31.30 30.19 -0.98
C ILE A 669 -32.06 30.90 0.14
N GLN A 670 -32.12 32.23 0.16
CA GLN A 670 -32.89 32.97 1.18
C GLN A 670 -34.36 32.56 1.24
N THR A 671 -34.97 32.31 0.08
CA THR A 671 -36.37 31.88 -0.03
C THR A 671 -36.58 30.49 0.58
N HIS A 672 -35.70 29.53 0.29
CA HIS A 672 -35.78 28.18 0.84
C HIS A 672 -35.54 28.17 2.36
N ILE A 673 -34.59 28.98 2.84
CA ILE A 673 -34.35 29.11 4.30
C ILE A 673 -35.56 29.70 5.01
N ARG A 674 -36.17 30.75 4.45
CA ARG A 674 -37.40 31.34 5.01
C ARG A 674 -38.55 30.33 5.04
N ALA A 675 -38.63 29.42 4.07
CA ALA A 675 -39.64 28.37 4.02
C ALA A 675 -39.49 27.30 5.12
N LEU A 676 -38.30 27.14 5.71
CA LEU A 676 -38.08 26.22 6.84
C LEU A 676 -38.82 26.68 8.12
N GLN A 677 -39.11 27.97 8.26
CA GLN A 677 -39.81 28.57 9.41
C GLN A 677 -39.24 28.16 10.78
N LEU A 678 -37.91 28.03 10.89
CA LEU A 678 -37.23 27.67 12.14
C LEU A 678 -37.32 28.82 13.15
N PRO A 679 -38.03 28.70 14.28
CA PRO A 679 -38.29 29.81 15.20
C PRO A 679 -37.02 30.38 15.82
N HIS A 680 -36.81 31.69 15.72
CA HIS A 680 -35.70 32.41 16.36
C HIS A 680 -36.25 33.65 17.09
N PRO A 681 -37.00 33.47 18.20
CA PRO A 681 -37.78 34.53 18.83
C PRO A 681 -36.93 35.67 19.43
N ASN A 682 -35.65 35.38 19.72
CA ASN A 682 -34.71 36.35 20.30
C ASN A 682 -33.83 37.04 19.24
N SER A 683 -34.08 36.79 17.95
CA SER A 683 -33.40 37.49 16.85
C SER A 683 -33.95 38.90 16.69
N GLU A 684 -33.04 39.86 16.52
CA GLU A 684 -33.37 41.26 16.22
C GLU A 684 -33.76 41.47 14.75
N VAL A 685 -33.60 40.46 13.88
CA VAL A 685 -33.83 40.56 12.43
C VAL A 685 -35.21 40.04 12.05
N HIS A 686 -35.57 38.85 12.52
CA HIS A 686 -36.79 38.15 12.11
C HIS A 686 -37.13 37.06 13.13
N GLN A 687 -38.42 36.73 13.29
CA GLN A 687 -38.91 35.65 14.17
C GLN A 687 -38.46 34.23 13.76
N PHE A 688 -37.73 34.09 12.66
CA PHE A 688 -37.22 32.81 12.14
C PHE A 688 -35.74 32.97 11.76
N ILE A 689 -35.01 31.86 11.66
CA ILE A 689 -33.63 31.85 11.15
C ILE A 689 -33.55 32.49 9.75
N THR A 690 -32.51 33.30 9.56
CA THR A 690 -32.21 34.00 8.29
C THR A 690 -30.72 33.88 7.96
N LEU A 691 -30.36 34.17 6.71
CA LEU A 691 -28.97 34.18 6.24
C LEU A 691 -28.61 35.56 5.69
N SER A 692 -27.41 36.02 6.03
CA SER A 692 -26.71 37.10 5.32
C SER A 692 -25.79 36.47 4.27
N LEU A 693 -25.75 37.04 3.06
CA LEU A 693 -24.96 36.49 1.95
C LEU A 693 -24.08 37.56 1.28
N GLY A 694 -22.80 37.24 1.12
CA GLY A 694 -21.85 37.98 0.32
C GLY A 694 -21.60 37.29 -1.01
N VAL A 695 -21.83 37.99 -2.12
CA VAL A 695 -21.66 37.46 -3.48
C VAL A 695 -20.49 38.18 -4.14
N ALA A 696 -19.53 37.42 -4.67
CA ALA A 696 -18.45 37.94 -5.48
C ALA A 696 -18.33 37.15 -6.79
N THR A 697 -17.94 37.82 -7.86
CA THR A 697 -17.76 37.21 -9.18
C THR A 697 -16.52 37.76 -9.84
N ILE A 698 -15.74 36.87 -10.46
CA ILE A 698 -14.52 37.25 -11.18
C ILE A 698 -14.36 36.36 -12.42
N ILE A 699 -13.62 36.85 -13.42
CA ILE A 699 -13.03 35.99 -14.45
C ILE A 699 -11.59 35.70 -14.00
N PRO A 700 -11.26 34.46 -13.58
CA PRO A 700 -9.93 34.12 -13.10
C PRO A 700 -8.86 34.45 -14.15
N ASN A 701 -7.69 34.93 -13.69
CA ASN A 701 -6.53 35.16 -14.54
C ASN A 701 -5.25 34.74 -13.82
N HIS A 702 -4.13 34.68 -14.55
CA HIS A 702 -2.84 34.23 -13.99
C HIS A 702 -2.21 35.19 -12.97
N GLN A 703 -2.71 36.43 -12.87
CA GLN A 703 -2.20 37.45 -11.93
C GLN A 703 -3.05 37.54 -10.66
N SER A 704 -4.27 37.03 -10.66
CA SER A 704 -5.17 36.98 -9.52
C SER A 704 -5.13 35.60 -8.84
N SER A 705 -5.59 35.56 -7.59
CA SER A 705 -5.61 34.33 -6.79
C SER A 705 -7.02 34.05 -6.27
N PRO A 706 -7.36 32.78 -5.97
CA PRO A 706 -8.62 32.42 -5.31
C PRO A 706 -8.89 33.22 -4.02
N ALA A 707 -7.83 33.60 -3.31
CA ALA A 707 -7.93 34.42 -2.10
C ALA A 707 -8.57 35.79 -2.36
N THR A 708 -8.40 36.36 -3.56
CA THR A 708 -9.04 37.63 -3.96
C THR A 708 -10.56 37.47 -4.02
N LEU A 709 -11.05 36.37 -4.60
CA LEU A 709 -12.48 36.09 -4.69
C LEU A 709 -13.10 35.81 -3.32
N ILE A 710 -12.39 35.05 -2.47
CA ILE A 710 -12.81 34.81 -1.08
C ILE A 710 -12.91 36.12 -0.30
N ALA A 711 -11.87 36.97 -0.37
CA ALA A 711 -11.85 38.25 0.34
C ALA A 711 -12.98 39.18 -0.12
N ALA A 712 -13.29 39.22 -1.42
CA ALA A 712 -14.41 39.99 -1.94
C ALA A 712 -15.77 39.45 -1.46
N ALA A 713 -15.97 38.13 -1.46
CA ALA A 713 -17.20 37.53 -0.95
C ALA A 713 -17.37 37.78 0.56
N ASP A 714 -16.29 37.71 1.32
CA ASP A 714 -16.28 37.96 2.77
C ASP A 714 -16.58 39.43 3.09
N GLN A 715 -16.01 40.36 2.32
CA GLN A 715 -16.35 41.78 2.41
C GLN A 715 -17.84 42.02 2.10
N GLY A 716 -18.40 41.33 1.11
CA GLY A 716 -19.83 41.35 0.83
C GLY A 716 -20.65 40.87 2.02
N LEU A 717 -20.27 39.73 2.61
CA LEU A 717 -20.95 39.16 3.76
C LEU A 717 -20.93 40.11 4.96
N TYR A 718 -19.80 40.76 5.21
CA TYR A 718 -19.67 41.79 6.25
C TYR A 718 -20.60 42.98 6.00
N GLN A 719 -20.70 43.46 4.74
CA GLN A 719 -21.63 44.54 4.38
C GLN A 719 -23.09 44.14 4.57
N ALA A 720 -23.48 42.92 4.19
CA ALA A 720 -24.83 42.40 4.41
C ALA A 720 -25.18 42.39 5.91
N LYS A 721 -24.25 41.93 6.76
CA LYS A 721 -24.43 41.96 8.22
C LYS A 721 -24.57 43.40 8.76
N ALA A 722 -23.79 44.34 8.24
CA ALA A 722 -23.82 45.74 8.65
C ALA A 722 -25.10 46.49 8.21
N GLN A 723 -25.72 46.09 7.09
CA GLN A 723 -26.96 46.67 6.56
C GLN A 723 -28.23 46.18 7.25
N GLY A 724 -28.10 45.46 8.37
CA GLY A 724 -29.23 44.94 9.14
C GLY A 724 -29.52 43.45 8.94
N ARG A 725 -28.61 42.70 8.30
CA ARG A 725 -28.68 41.25 8.08
C ARG A 725 -29.84 40.81 7.17
N ASN A 726 -30.01 39.51 6.96
CA ASN A 726 -31.03 38.91 6.07
C ASN A 726 -31.08 39.58 4.69
N CYS A 727 -29.92 39.92 4.13
CA CYS A 727 -29.80 40.54 2.82
C CYS A 727 -28.60 39.98 2.05
N ILE A 728 -28.56 40.31 0.75
CA ILE A 728 -27.52 39.91 -0.18
C ILE A 728 -26.73 41.16 -0.54
N ALA A 729 -25.40 41.12 -0.36
CA ALA A 729 -24.51 42.18 -0.79
C ALA A 729 -23.54 41.64 -1.85
N GLN A 730 -23.49 42.33 -2.99
CA GLN A 730 -22.58 42.00 -4.09
C GLN A 730 -21.34 42.89 -4.04
N ILE A 731 -20.17 42.29 -4.19
CA ILE A 731 -18.90 42.98 -4.41
C ILE A 731 -18.42 42.71 -5.84
N ASN A 732 -18.04 43.77 -6.55
CA ASN A 732 -17.39 43.65 -7.84
C ASN A 732 -15.88 43.45 -7.64
N CYS A 733 -15.36 42.34 -8.14
CA CYS A 733 -13.92 42.08 -8.23
C CYS A 733 -13.36 42.75 -9.49
N GLU A 734 -13.21 44.07 -9.47
CA GLU A 734 -12.44 44.79 -10.52
C GLU A 734 -10.95 44.83 -10.19
#